data_AF-A0A957PG34-F1
#
_entry.id   AF-A0A957PG34-F1
#
_cell.length_a   1.000
_cell.length_b   1.000
_cell.length_c   1.000
_cell.angle_alpha   90.00
_cell.angle_beta   90.00
_cell.angle_gamma   90.00
#
_symmetry.space_group_name_H-M   'P 1'
#
loop_
_entity.id
_entity.type
_entity.pdbx_description
1 polymer ?
#
loop_
_entity_poly.entity_id
_entity_poly.type
_entity_poly.pdbx_seq_one_letter_code
_entity_poly.pdbx_strand_id
1 'polypeptide(L)'
;LLLLLGALGAAVHAQTAPKGDAWTDAPCTDFKLELPADSNVSCGYVTAPLRHAEPDGPTIQLAVVVLPSTAADRQPDPLFMAQGGPGGSTINTYAQVLIQNEQYRPVLNRDIVFWDQRGTLFSKPVLLCPEVSQADRDSALGVSDTQPEEDGLAPYLACGERLAAEAGDLSAFNSAENADDVEDVRAALGYDEINFYGVSYGTELGQFVMRQQPDHLRSVILDAVVPLDYNLLTEPAFAKERIAEKYFNECANDARCNAAFPNLAQRYLALIDRLNENPVTVTVAPMLSFTETHEIQLSGSLLESMLYGSLYSDVHDVIPLIIDQADKGNYSYVSTALLPSILEEETMATGMHMTVMCAERGDTDPSTADYSNINERLAEIERADAEMELAICRSWGIELLPRTDLDPVVSDIPTLLFSGDYDPITPPQYAEKLLPTLANVQHVIFPSGEHGQAVTSPCSNSIISSFLDNPTGELDASCAATPPAGFLTPADVIALPHLRQALAARGFAGLLLFAGEIAPGLLVGLFLLSVIPIYGIGWLIGRLMHHHRAEAPGWTNSWSRVAPWLALAAALVLLAFIGLLVFTVGATLMANQNLLLLGAIPSSWRWIFILPLLFALLSVLMVVTTVALWWGNHRSLIGRLYYTLLTLASLAAVWGLWRLDVMRI
;
A
#
# COMPACT_ATOMS: atom_id res chain seq x y z
N LEU A 1 41.46 -13.01 -49.75
CA LEU A 1 40.31 -13.52 -50.52
C LEU A 1 40.10 -14.98 -50.13
N LEU A 2 39.30 -15.26 -49.11
CA LEU A 2 38.77 -16.58 -48.80
C LEU A 2 37.55 -16.39 -47.90
N LEU A 3 36.44 -16.97 -48.34
CA LEU A 3 35.07 -16.73 -47.92
C LEU A 3 34.72 -17.42 -46.60
N LEU A 4 34.00 -16.67 -45.76
CA LEU A 4 32.79 -17.01 -45.00
C LEU A 4 32.52 -18.50 -44.68
N LEU A 5 32.75 -18.85 -43.41
CA LEU A 5 32.00 -19.87 -42.66
C LEU A 5 31.29 -19.14 -41.51
N GLY A 6 30.07 -18.66 -41.78
CA GLY A 6 29.16 -18.18 -40.75
C GLY A 6 28.23 -19.33 -40.35
N ALA A 7 28.41 -19.86 -39.15
CA ALA A 7 27.51 -20.83 -38.56
C ALA A 7 26.13 -20.18 -38.34
N LEU A 8 25.10 -20.76 -38.96
CA LEU A 8 23.70 -20.53 -38.64
C LEU A 8 23.43 -21.10 -37.23
N GLY A 9 23.50 -20.26 -36.21
CA GLY A 9 22.82 -20.51 -34.94
C GLY A 9 21.34 -20.21 -35.15
N ALA A 10 20.53 -21.24 -35.37
CA ALA A 10 19.08 -21.10 -35.29
C ALA A 10 18.74 -20.80 -33.82
N ALA A 11 18.26 -19.58 -33.55
CA ALA A 11 17.56 -19.29 -32.31
C ALA A 11 16.30 -20.15 -32.29
N VAL A 12 16.34 -21.25 -31.55
CA VAL A 12 15.14 -22.01 -31.21
C VAL A 12 14.32 -21.11 -30.30
N HIS A 13 13.42 -20.33 -30.90
CA HIS A 13 12.29 -19.79 -30.17
C HIS A 13 11.47 -21.01 -29.76
N ALA A 14 11.48 -21.35 -28.47
CA ALA A 14 10.50 -22.27 -27.92
C ALA A 14 9.12 -21.63 -28.17
N GLN A 15 8.46 -22.07 -29.25
CA GLN A 15 7.09 -21.71 -29.55
C GLN A 15 6.26 -22.16 -28.34
N THR A 16 5.53 -21.22 -27.74
CA THR A 16 4.39 -21.54 -26.86
C THR A 16 3.57 -22.63 -27.55
N ALA A 17 3.22 -23.69 -26.82
CA ALA A 17 2.30 -24.71 -27.33
C ALA A 17 1.06 -24.03 -27.95
N PRO A 18 0.50 -24.58 -29.04
CA PRO A 18 -0.71 -24.00 -29.61
C PRO A 18 -1.83 -24.05 -28.57
N LYS A 19 -2.45 -22.89 -28.31
CA LYS A 19 -3.60 -22.79 -27.41
C LYS A 19 -4.77 -23.63 -27.97
N GLY A 20 -5.50 -24.28 -27.09
CA GLY A 20 -6.63 -25.15 -27.43
C GLY A 20 -7.90 -24.39 -27.83
N ASP A 21 -8.93 -25.14 -28.25
CA ASP A 21 -10.19 -24.58 -28.79
C ASP A 21 -10.99 -23.76 -27.77
N ALA A 22 -10.76 -23.95 -26.47
CA ALA A 22 -11.42 -23.19 -25.39
C ALA A 22 -10.85 -21.78 -25.20
N TRP A 23 -9.69 -21.47 -25.79
CA TRP A 23 -9.04 -20.16 -25.69
C TRP A 23 -9.54 -19.18 -26.75
N THR A 24 -9.84 -17.95 -26.34
CA THR A 24 -10.14 -16.82 -27.23
C THR A 24 -9.23 -15.63 -26.91
N ASP A 25 -8.43 -15.17 -27.88
CA ASP A 25 -7.58 -13.98 -27.69
C ASP A 25 -8.41 -12.70 -27.47
N ALA A 26 -7.92 -11.82 -26.59
CA ALA A 26 -8.49 -10.49 -26.36
C ALA A 26 -7.38 -9.44 -26.20
N PRO A 27 -7.65 -8.15 -26.54
CA PRO A 27 -6.72 -7.07 -26.26
C PRO A 27 -6.37 -6.97 -24.78
N CYS A 28 -5.08 -6.84 -24.42
CA CYS A 28 -4.67 -6.66 -23.02
C CYS A 28 -5.22 -5.38 -22.38
N THR A 29 -5.63 -4.39 -23.19
CA THR A 29 -6.31 -3.18 -22.73
C THR A 29 -7.68 -3.46 -22.11
N ASP A 30 -8.33 -4.56 -22.47
CA ASP A 30 -9.62 -4.97 -21.90
C ASP A 30 -9.47 -5.36 -20.42
N PHE A 31 -8.25 -5.71 -20.01
CA PHE A 31 -7.87 -6.07 -18.64
C PHE A 31 -7.18 -4.91 -17.90
N LYS A 32 -7.34 -3.68 -18.40
CA LYS A 32 -6.72 -2.45 -17.87
C LYS A 32 -5.18 -2.52 -17.75
N LEU A 33 -4.52 -3.36 -18.56
CA LEU A 33 -3.06 -3.51 -18.51
C LEU A 33 -2.33 -2.50 -19.39
N GLU A 34 -1.32 -1.85 -18.83
CA GLU A 34 -0.37 -1.00 -19.54
C GLU A 34 0.91 -1.77 -19.83
N LEU A 35 1.14 -2.09 -21.11
CA LEU A 35 2.27 -2.90 -21.54
C LEU A 35 3.45 -2.03 -22.01
N PRO A 36 4.70 -2.41 -21.68
CA PRO A 36 5.88 -1.87 -22.33
C PRO A 36 5.85 -2.11 -23.85
N ALA A 37 6.52 -1.25 -24.61
CA ALA A 37 6.75 -1.48 -26.03
C ALA A 37 7.47 -2.83 -26.22
N ASP A 38 7.04 -3.62 -27.21
CA ASP A 38 7.56 -4.95 -27.54
C ASP A 38 7.32 -6.05 -26.48
N SER A 39 6.36 -5.86 -25.58
CA SER A 39 5.88 -6.92 -24.67
C SER A 39 5.26 -8.09 -25.44
N ASN A 40 5.56 -9.31 -25.01
CA ASN A 40 5.00 -10.57 -25.53
C ASN A 40 3.86 -11.13 -24.66
N VAL A 41 3.30 -10.32 -23.76
CA VAL A 41 2.16 -10.70 -22.92
C VAL A 41 0.96 -11.08 -23.79
N SER A 42 0.33 -12.21 -23.46
CA SER A 42 -0.89 -12.68 -24.12
C SER A 42 -2.07 -12.52 -23.18
N CYS A 43 -3.18 -11.98 -23.67
CA CYS A 43 -4.41 -11.83 -22.91
C CYS A 43 -5.58 -12.46 -23.67
N GLY A 44 -6.56 -12.97 -22.94
CA GLY A 44 -7.70 -13.65 -23.53
C GLY A 44 -8.63 -14.26 -22.49
N TYR A 45 -9.52 -15.10 -22.98
CA TYR A 45 -10.51 -15.79 -22.19
C TYR A 45 -10.42 -17.30 -22.41
N VAL A 46 -10.57 -18.06 -21.32
CA VAL A 46 -10.84 -19.51 -21.37
C VAL A 46 -12.33 -19.72 -21.13
N THR A 47 -12.99 -20.45 -22.02
CA THR A 47 -14.41 -20.83 -21.84
C THR A 47 -14.50 -22.12 -21.04
N ALA A 48 -15.19 -22.07 -19.91
CA ALA A 48 -15.39 -23.20 -18.99
C ALA A 48 -16.90 -23.44 -18.75
N PRO A 49 -17.33 -24.67 -18.38
CA PRO A 49 -18.71 -24.89 -17.98
C PRO A 49 -19.01 -24.17 -16.64
N LEU A 50 -20.23 -23.68 -16.49
CA LEU A 50 -20.68 -23.11 -15.22
C LEU A 50 -20.64 -24.18 -14.11
N ARG A 51 -21.06 -25.41 -14.43
CA ARG A 51 -20.99 -26.59 -13.56
C ARG A 51 -20.19 -27.68 -14.27
N HIS A 52 -19.08 -28.14 -13.70
CA HIS A 52 -18.25 -29.16 -14.33
C HIS A 52 -18.94 -30.53 -14.44
N ALA A 53 -19.93 -30.79 -13.58
CA ALA A 53 -20.81 -31.96 -13.70
C ALA A 53 -21.77 -31.89 -14.91
N GLU A 54 -21.94 -30.71 -15.52
CA GLU A 54 -22.80 -30.44 -16.67
C GLU A 54 -22.01 -29.77 -17.82
N PRO A 55 -21.08 -30.49 -18.47
CA PRO A 55 -20.14 -29.89 -19.43
C PRO A 55 -20.80 -29.29 -20.69
N ASP A 56 -22.01 -29.75 -21.04
CA ASP A 56 -22.80 -29.21 -22.16
C ASP A 56 -23.77 -28.07 -21.73
N GLY A 57 -23.68 -27.62 -20.48
CA GLY A 57 -24.55 -26.61 -19.87
C GLY A 57 -24.17 -25.16 -20.21
N PRO A 58 -24.68 -24.18 -19.44
CA PRO A 58 -24.23 -22.80 -19.51
C PRO A 58 -22.72 -22.70 -19.28
N THR A 59 -22.08 -21.71 -19.90
CA THR A 59 -20.63 -21.49 -19.81
C THR A 59 -20.30 -20.14 -19.21
N ILE A 60 -19.09 -20.04 -18.67
CA ILE A 60 -18.46 -18.82 -18.17
C ILE A 60 -17.20 -18.52 -18.99
N GLN A 61 -16.68 -17.30 -18.83
CA GLN A 61 -15.39 -16.92 -19.43
C GLN A 61 -14.43 -16.48 -18.34
N LEU A 62 -13.32 -17.21 -18.20
CA LEU A 62 -12.24 -16.89 -17.28
C LEU A 62 -11.24 -15.96 -17.98
N ALA A 63 -11.05 -14.77 -17.44
CA ALA A 63 -10.05 -13.83 -17.92
C ALA A 63 -8.65 -14.31 -17.56
N VAL A 64 -7.76 -14.37 -18.56
CA VAL A 64 -6.42 -14.93 -18.40
C VAL A 64 -5.37 -14.03 -19.05
N VAL A 65 -4.28 -13.80 -18.32
CA VAL A 65 -3.09 -13.08 -18.76
C VAL A 65 -1.88 -14.00 -18.59
N VAL A 66 -1.15 -14.22 -19.68
CA VAL A 66 0.10 -14.99 -19.69
C VAL A 66 1.25 -14.02 -19.88
N LEU A 67 2.14 -13.97 -18.88
CA LEU A 67 3.43 -13.30 -18.94
C LEU A 67 4.50 -14.34 -19.28
N PRO A 68 4.98 -14.41 -20.53
CA PRO A 68 5.95 -15.43 -20.91
C PRO A 68 7.32 -15.17 -20.30
N SER A 69 8.06 -16.24 -20.02
CA SER A 69 9.47 -16.13 -19.66
C SER A 69 10.29 -15.46 -20.77
N THR A 70 11.22 -14.60 -20.38
CA THR A 70 12.23 -14.00 -21.26
C THR A 70 13.57 -14.76 -21.22
N ALA A 71 13.68 -15.79 -20.39
CA ALA A 71 14.92 -16.55 -20.19
C ALA A 71 15.22 -17.48 -21.38
N ALA A 72 16.51 -17.69 -21.65
CA ALA A 72 16.95 -18.61 -22.69
C ALA A 72 16.71 -20.08 -22.32
N ASP A 73 16.73 -20.40 -21.03
CA ASP A 73 16.49 -21.70 -20.42
C ASP A 73 15.06 -21.82 -19.86
N ARG A 74 14.08 -21.35 -20.64
CA ARG A 74 12.66 -21.42 -20.29
C ARG A 74 12.24 -22.84 -19.95
N GLN A 75 11.65 -23.00 -18.77
CA GLN A 75 11.09 -24.25 -18.29
C GLN A 75 9.62 -24.39 -18.75
N PRO A 76 9.14 -25.63 -18.97
CA PRO A 76 7.81 -25.87 -19.54
C PRO A 76 6.66 -25.73 -18.52
N ASP A 77 6.97 -25.68 -17.21
CA ASP A 77 6.05 -25.67 -16.09
C ASP A 77 5.77 -24.21 -15.62
N PRO A 78 4.63 -23.61 -15.97
CA PRO A 78 4.32 -22.23 -15.60
C PRO A 78 4.03 -22.10 -14.09
N LEU A 79 4.08 -20.87 -13.59
CA LEU A 79 3.55 -20.50 -12.27
C LEU A 79 2.14 -19.90 -12.43
N PHE A 80 1.14 -20.62 -11.96
CA PHE A 80 -0.25 -20.16 -11.88
C PHE A 80 -0.43 -19.43 -10.54
N MET A 81 -0.82 -18.15 -10.59
CA MET A 81 -1.01 -17.34 -9.38
C MET A 81 -2.50 -17.11 -9.11
N ALA A 82 -2.95 -17.38 -7.88
CA ALA A 82 -4.29 -17.12 -7.39
C ALA A 82 -4.27 -16.08 -6.27
N GLN A 83 -4.97 -14.98 -6.48
CA GLN A 83 -5.27 -14.01 -5.43
C GLN A 83 -6.33 -14.55 -4.46
N GLY A 84 -6.32 -14.02 -3.23
CA GLY A 84 -7.35 -14.26 -2.24
C GLY A 84 -8.59 -13.36 -2.39
N GLY A 85 -9.24 -13.08 -1.26
CA GLY A 85 -10.52 -12.39 -1.19
C GLY A 85 -11.46 -13.21 -0.30
N PRO A 86 -12.21 -14.21 -0.83
CA PRO A 86 -12.47 -14.50 -2.25
C PRO A 86 -13.00 -13.29 -3.03
N GLY A 87 -12.90 -13.35 -4.37
CA GLY A 87 -13.34 -12.25 -5.25
C GLY A 87 -12.27 -11.21 -5.59
N GLY A 88 -11.02 -11.41 -5.17
CA GLY A 88 -9.90 -10.53 -5.52
C GLY A 88 -9.35 -10.84 -6.91
N SER A 89 -9.10 -9.81 -7.72
CA SER A 89 -8.53 -10.00 -9.06
C SER A 89 -7.03 -10.24 -9.00
N THR A 90 -6.60 -11.41 -9.44
CA THR A 90 -5.18 -11.74 -9.64
C THR A 90 -4.55 -10.80 -10.67
N ILE A 91 -5.30 -10.47 -11.73
CA ILE A 91 -4.80 -9.62 -12.81
C ILE A 91 -4.51 -8.20 -12.30
N ASN A 92 -5.46 -7.58 -11.59
CA ASN A 92 -5.25 -6.24 -11.00
C ASN A 92 -4.15 -6.25 -9.94
N THR A 93 -4.07 -7.30 -9.13
CA THR A 93 -3.12 -7.36 -8.01
C THR A 93 -1.69 -7.57 -8.48
N TYR A 94 -1.46 -8.51 -9.40
CA TYR A 94 -0.12 -8.98 -9.73
C TYR A 94 0.34 -8.65 -11.14
N ALA A 95 -0.53 -8.78 -12.15
CA ALA A 95 -0.08 -8.78 -13.54
C ALA A 95 0.60 -7.45 -13.90
N GLN A 96 -0.02 -6.31 -13.58
CA GLN A 96 0.54 -4.99 -13.89
C GLN A 96 1.90 -4.76 -13.21
N VAL A 97 1.99 -5.07 -11.91
CA VAL A 97 3.21 -4.91 -11.11
C VAL A 97 4.34 -5.74 -11.69
N LEU A 98 4.08 -7.02 -11.98
CA LEU A 98 5.08 -7.96 -12.48
C LEU A 98 5.46 -7.72 -13.94
N ILE A 99 4.53 -7.26 -14.78
CA ILE A 99 4.82 -6.87 -16.17
C ILE A 99 5.80 -5.70 -16.20
N GLN A 100 5.57 -4.67 -15.37
CA GLN A 100 6.37 -3.44 -15.39
C GLN A 100 7.69 -3.53 -14.60
N ASN A 101 7.77 -4.43 -13.61
CA ASN A 101 8.89 -4.47 -12.68
C ASN A 101 9.49 -5.88 -12.58
N GLU A 102 10.47 -6.17 -13.44
CA GLU A 102 11.16 -7.46 -13.47
C GLU A 102 11.79 -7.85 -12.12
N GLN A 103 12.24 -6.87 -11.33
CA GLN A 103 12.82 -7.08 -9.99
C GLN A 103 11.85 -7.75 -9.00
N TYR A 104 10.54 -7.61 -9.20
CA TYR A 104 9.53 -8.19 -8.33
C TYR A 104 9.02 -9.54 -8.84
N ARG A 105 9.46 -10.00 -10.01
CA ARG A 105 9.07 -11.31 -10.55
C ARG A 105 9.65 -12.44 -9.69
N PRO A 106 8.83 -13.36 -9.19
CA PRO A 106 9.30 -14.48 -8.37
C PRO A 106 10.08 -15.51 -9.18
N VAL A 107 9.81 -15.60 -10.49
CA VAL A 107 10.51 -16.47 -11.43
C VAL A 107 10.72 -15.78 -12.77
N LEU A 108 11.91 -15.97 -13.34
CA LEU A 108 12.27 -15.42 -14.66
C LEU A 108 12.32 -16.49 -15.75
N ASN A 109 12.56 -17.76 -15.38
CA ASN A 109 12.70 -18.88 -16.32
C ASN A 109 11.39 -19.63 -16.62
N ARG A 110 10.26 -19.15 -16.13
CA ARG A 110 8.93 -19.76 -16.31
C ARG A 110 7.94 -18.72 -16.75
N ASP A 111 6.90 -19.15 -17.44
CA ASP A 111 5.75 -18.28 -17.67
C ASP A 111 5.02 -18.07 -16.34
N ILE A 112 4.39 -16.91 -16.20
CA ILE A 112 3.47 -16.63 -15.10
C ILE A 112 2.08 -16.46 -15.70
N VAL A 113 1.14 -17.25 -15.20
CA VAL A 113 -0.27 -17.22 -15.61
C VAL A 113 -1.08 -16.59 -14.49
N PHE A 114 -1.74 -15.50 -14.82
CA PHE A 114 -2.73 -14.85 -13.97
C PHE A 114 -4.10 -15.15 -14.55
N TRP A 115 -5.02 -15.63 -13.72
CA TRP A 115 -6.42 -15.66 -14.10
C TRP A 115 -7.24 -14.99 -13.02
N ASP A 116 -8.27 -14.28 -13.46
CA ASP A 116 -9.35 -13.92 -12.55
C ASP A 116 -10.27 -15.13 -12.45
N GLN A 117 -10.56 -15.51 -11.21
CA GLN A 117 -11.40 -16.65 -10.90
C GLN A 117 -12.84 -16.43 -11.39
N ARG A 118 -13.64 -17.49 -11.49
CA ARG A 118 -15.07 -17.35 -11.82
C ARG A 118 -15.73 -16.26 -10.97
N GLY A 119 -16.57 -15.43 -11.57
CA GLY A 119 -17.23 -14.34 -10.84
C GLY A 119 -16.37 -13.10 -10.55
N THR A 120 -15.09 -13.09 -10.87
CA THR A 120 -14.15 -12.04 -10.44
C THR A 120 -13.79 -11.06 -11.54
N LEU A 121 -14.02 -9.77 -11.30
CA LEU A 121 -13.66 -8.61 -12.15
C LEU A 121 -13.65 -8.83 -13.66
N PHE A 122 -12.53 -9.26 -14.26
CA PHE A 122 -12.43 -9.39 -15.71
C PHE A 122 -13.09 -10.67 -16.26
N SER A 123 -13.33 -11.68 -15.42
CA SER A 123 -14.08 -12.89 -15.76
C SER A 123 -15.59 -12.62 -15.86
N LYS A 124 -16.29 -13.44 -16.64
CA LYS A 124 -17.71 -13.26 -16.97
C LYS A 124 -18.54 -14.50 -16.61
N PRO A 125 -19.69 -14.34 -15.94
CA PRO A 125 -20.23 -13.08 -15.42
C PRO A 125 -19.38 -12.55 -14.25
N VAL A 126 -19.45 -11.25 -14.01
CA VAL A 126 -18.77 -10.59 -12.88
C VAL A 126 -19.77 -10.42 -11.73
N LEU A 127 -19.38 -10.80 -10.51
CA LEU A 127 -20.22 -10.77 -9.32
C LEU A 127 -19.83 -9.59 -8.39
N LEU A 128 -19.92 -8.36 -8.90
CA LEU A 128 -19.79 -7.14 -8.09
C LEU A 128 -21.10 -6.84 -7.34
N CYS A 129 -21.00 -6.09 -6.23
CA CYS A 129 -22.16 -5.60 -5.47
C CYS A 129 -22.10 -4.07 -5.31
N PRO A 130 -22.29 -3.29 -6.39
CA PRO A 130 -22.36 -1.82 -6.31
C PRO A 130 -23.41 -1.32 -5.32
N GLU A 131 -24.47 -2.10 -5.08
CA GLU A 131 -25.47 -1.80 -4.05
C GLU A 131 -24.84 -1.69 -2.65
N VAL A 132 -23.94 -2.63 -2.31
CA VAL A 132 -23.26 -2.70 -1.01
C VAL A 132 -22.25 -1.56 -0.90
N SER A 133 -21.35 -1.41 -1.87
CA SER A 133 -20.32 -0.38 -1.79
C SER A 133 -20.88 1.04 -1.88
N GLN A 134 -22.04 1.22 -2.54
CA GLN A 134 -22.76 2.50 -2.47
C GLN A 134 -23.32 2.75 -1.06
N ALA A 135 -23.95 1.75 -0.44
CA ALA A 135 -24.47 1.88 0.92
C ALA A 135 -23.36 2.19 1.95
N ASP A 136 -22.20 1.53 1.83
CA ASP A 136 -21.04 1.78 2.71
C ASP A 136 -20.51 3.21 2.55
N ARG A 137 -20.38 3.68 1.30
CA ARG A 137 -19.99 5.06 1.02
C ARG A 137 -21.00 6.06 1.56
N ASP A 138 -22.29 5.84 1.33
CA ASP A 138 -23.34 6.75 1.77
C ASP A 138 -23.43 6.81 3.30
N SER A 139 -23.19 5.68 3.98
CA SER A 139 -23.07 5.57 5.43
C SER A 139 -21.87 6.36 5.96
N ALA A 140 -20.67 6.15 5.39
CA ALA A 140 -19.46 6.85 5.79
C ALA A 140 -19.53 8.37 5.58
N LEU A 141 -20.19 8.80 4.50
CA LEU A 141 -20.42 10.20 4.17
C LEU A 141 -21.58 10.85 4.96
N GLY A 142 -22.32 10.06 5.75
CA GLY A 142 -23.48 10.54 6.50
C GLY A 142 -24.62 11.05 5.62
N VAL A 143 -24.69 10.57 4.37
CA VAL A 143 -25.74 10.92 3.39
C VAL A 143 -26.80 9.82 3.26
N SER A 144 -26.67 8.74 4.02
CA SER A 144 -27.69 7.70 4.11
C SER A 144 -28.96 8.24 4.77
N ASP A 145 -30.10 8.09 4.09
CA ASP A 145 -31.44 8.37 4.62
C ASP A 145 -31.96 7.23 5.54
N THR A 146 -31.20 6.14 5.69
CA THR A 146 -31.58 4.94 6.46
C THR A 146 -30.82 4.85 7.78
N GLN A 147 -31.47 4.31 8.82
CA GLN A 147 -30.82 4.02 10.11
C GLN A 147 -29.82 2.86 9.90
N PRO A 148 -28.53 3.01 10.27
CA PRO A 148 -27.49 2.00 10.00
C PRO A 148 -27.79 0.60 10.57
N GLU A 149 -28.46 0.52 11.71
CA GLU A 149 -28.72 -0.75 12.42
C GLU A 149 -29.91 -1.56 11.88
N GLU A 150 -30.80 -0.98 11.05
CA GLU A 150 -32.01 -1.68 10.56
C GLU A 150 -31.92 -2.15 9.09
N ASP A 151 -30.90 -1.75 8.30
CA ASP A 151 -30.92 -1.92 6.84
C ASP A 151 -29.62 -2.50 6.21
N GLY A 152 -28.64 -2.94 7.01
CA GLY A 152 -27.36 -3.47 6.49
C GLY A 152 -27.51 -4.71 5.58
N LEU A 153 -28.60 -5.46 5.71
CA LEU A 153 -28.90 -6.64 4.90
C LEU A 153 -29.47 -6.28 3.52
N ALA A 154 -30.19 -5.16 3.38
CA ALA A 154 -30.93 -4.84 2.16
C ALA A 154 -30.04 -4.66 0.91
N PRO A 155 -28.87 -3.99 0.97
CA PRO A 155 -27.95 -3.92 -0.17
C PRO A 155 -27.48 -5.29 -0.64
N TYR A 156 -27.21 -6.21 0.29
CA TYR A 156 -26.80 -7.58 -0.03
C TYR A 156 -27.95 -8.40 -0.62
N LEU A 157 -29.19 -8.21 -0.16
CA LEU A 157 -30.37 -8.84 -0.77
C LEU A 157 -30.55 -8.37 -2.22
N ALA A 158 -30.50 -7.06 -2.45
CA ALA A 158 -30.61 -6.48 -3.77
C ALA A 158 -29.51 -6.99 -4.71
N CYS A 159 -28.27 -7.07 -4.21
CA CYS A 159 -27.16 -7.66 -4.97
C CYS A 159 -27.43 -9.13 -5.32
N GLY A 160 -27.81 -9.97 -4.35
CA GLY A 160 -28.08 -11.38 -4.57
C GLY A 160 -29.20 -11.63 -5.58
N GLU A 161 -30.30 -10.89 -5.49
CA GLU A 161 -31.41 -10.97 -6.45
C GLU A 161 -30.98 -10.59 -7.88
N ARG A 162 -30.21 -9.50 -8.02
CA ARG A 162 -29.68 -9.08 -9.33
C ARG A 162 -28.73 -10.14 -9.88
N LEU A 163 -27.77 -10.60 -9.08
CA LEU A 163 -26.77 -11.57 -9.53
C LEU A 163 -27.40 -12.91 -9.90
N ALA A 164 -28.42 -13.38 -9.17
CA ALA A 164 -29.15 -14.59 -9.55
C ALA A 164 -29.86 -14.45 -10.91
N ALA A 165 -30.37 -13.25 -11.23
CA ALA A 165 -30.98 -12.97 -12.52
C ALA A 165 -29.95 -12.86 -13.67
N GLU A 166 -28.74 -12.36 -13.39
CA GLU A 166 -27.69 -12.10 -14.38
C GLU A 166 -26.78 -13.32 -14.63
N ALA A 167 -26.36 -14.00 -13.57
CA ALA A 167 -25.40 -15.10 -13.60
C ALA A 167 -26.04 -16.49 -13.52
N GLY A 168 -27.32 -16.59 -13.13
CA GLY A 168 -28.02 -17.85 -13.00
C GLY A 168 -27.73 -18.55 -11.67
N ASP A 169 -27.18 -19.77 -11.72
CA ASP A 169 -26.90 -20.56 -10.52
C ASP A 169 -25.69 -20.01 -9.76
N LEU A 170 -25.96 -19.20 -8.74
CA LEU A 170 -24.92 -18.65 -7.86
C LEU A 170 -24.18 -19.71 -7.04
N SER A 171 -24.76 -20.90 -6.86
CA SER A 171 -24.10 -21.99 -6.14
C SER A 171 -22.96 -22.62 -6.95
N ALA A 172 -22.84 -22.27 -8.23
CA ALA A 172 -21.69 -22.64 -9.06
C ALA A 172 -20.42 -21.81 -8.75
N PHE A 173 -20.52 -20.75 -7.96
CA PHE A 173 -19.40 -19.87 -7.63
C PHE A 173 -18.81 -20.22 -6.27
N ASN A 174 -18.17 -21.39 -6.20
CA ASN A 174 -17.56 -21.99 -5.00
C ASN A 174 -16.13 -22.49 -5.29
N SER A 175 -15.36 -22.85 -4.26
CA SER A 175 -13.96 -23.28 -4.44
C SER A 175 -13.79 -24.57 -5.24
N ALA A 176 -14.71 -25.53 -5.12
CA ALA A 176 -14.60 -26.81 -5.82
C ALA A 176 -14.71 -26.63 -7.34
N GLU A 177 -15.68 -25.85 -7.81
CA GLU A 177 -15.82 -25.54 -9.24
C GLU A 177 -14.68 -24.63 -9.74
N ASN A 178 -14.20 -23.72 -8.90
CA ASN A 178 -13.07 -22.84 -9.23
C ASN A 178 -11.73 -23.62 -9.30
N ALA A 179 -11.59 -24.72 -8.59
CA ALA A 179 -10.42 -25.59 -8.70
C ALA A 179 -10.43 -26.41 -9.99
N ASP A 180 -11.60 -26.82 -10.49
CA ASP A 180 -11.73 -27.45 -11.80
C ASP A 180 -11.47 -26.43 -12.94
N ASP A 181 -11.81 -25.14 -12.74
CA ASP A 181 -11.42 -24.07 -13.69
C ASP A 181 -9.89 -23.97 -13.90
N VAL A 182 -9.09 -24.28 -12.89
CA VAL A 182 -7.62 -24.27 -13.01
C VAL A 182 -7.14 -25.29 -14.03
N GLU A 183 -7.80 -26.44 -14.07
CA GLU A 183 -7.54 -27.49 -15.05
C GLU A 183 -7.95 -27.06 -16.47
N ASP A 184 -9.12 -26.43 -16.62
CA ASP A 184 -9.57 -25.88 -17.89
C ASP A 184 -8.59 -24.82 -18.43
N VAL A 185 -8.09 -23.93 -17.57
CA VAL A 185 -7.09 -22.92 -17.95
C VAL A 185 -5.76 -23.58 -18.34
N ARG A 186 -5.28 -24.56 -17.57
CA ARG A 186 -4.06 -25.32 -17.90
C ARG A 186 -4.18 -25.99 -19.26
N ALA A 187 -5.26 -26.73 -19.48
CA ALA A 187 -5.50 -27.47 -20.72
C ALA A 187 -5.66 -26.54 -21.93
N ALA A 188 -6.41 -25.44 -21.78
CA ALA A 188 -6.60 -24.46 -22.85
C ALA A 188 -5.29 -23.75 -23.27
N LEU A 189 -4.36 -23.56 -22.33
CA LEU A 189 -3.05 -22.97 -22.61
C LEU A 189 -2.01 -24.00 -23.10
N GLY A 190 -2.32 -25.30 -23.02
CA GLY A 190 -1.47 -26.38 -23.53
C GLY A 190 -0.27 -26.72 -22.64
N TYR A 191 -0.37 -26.48 -21.33
CA TYR A 191 0.65 -26.91 -20.36
C TYR A 191 0.37 -28.33 -19.88
N ASP A 192 1.41 -29.15 -19.66
CA ASP A 192 1.28 -30.53 -19.16
C ASP A 192 1.13 -30.57 -17.63
N GLU A 193 1.98 -29.84 -16.92
CA GLU A 193 1.98 -29.68 -15.46
C GLU A 193 2.14 -28.19 -15.12
N ILE A 194 1.67 -27.78 -13.94
CA ILE A 194 1.81 -26.41 -13.43
C ILE A 194 2.46 -26.40 -12.05
N ASN A 195 3.03 -25.25 -11.70
CA ASN A 195 3.27 -24.89 -10.30
C ASN A 195 2.16 -23.93 -9.87
N PHE A 196 1.58 -24.15 -8.70
CA PHE A 196 0.50 -23.32 -8.18
C PHE A 196 1.01 -22.41 -7.06
N TYR A 197 0.66 -21.13 -7.10
CA TYR A 197 0.81 -20.19 -6.01
C TYR A 197 -0.57 -19.65 -5.64
N GLY A 198 -0.92 -19.72 -4.35
CA GLY A 198 -2.12 -19.09 -3.82
C GLY A 198 -1.77 -18.22 -2.62
N VAL A 199 -2.44 -17.09 -2.48
CA VAL A 199 -2.38 -16.26 -1.26
C VAL A 199 -3.73 -16.17 -0.58
N SER A 200 -3.77 -16.21 0.75
CA SER A 200 -5.02 -16.04 1.52
C SER A 200 -6.07 -17.08 1.09
N TYR A 201 -7.30 -16.70 0.73
CA TYR A 201 -8.27 -17.62 0.11
C TYR A 201 -7.73 -18.40 -1.10
N GLY A 202 -6.78 -17.86 -1.86
CA GLY A 202 -6.10 -18.60 -2.93
C GLY A 202 -5.38 -19.86 -2.42
N THR A 203 -5.06 -19.94 -1.12
CA THR A 203 -4.52 -21.15 -0.48
C THR A 203 -5.59 -22.19 -0.16
N GLU A 204 -6.81 -21.78 0.15
CA GLU A 204 -7.98 -22.66 0.25
C GLU A 204 -8.26 -23.25 -1.13
N LEU A 205 -8.34 -22.41 -2.17
CA LEU A 205 -8.42 -22.86 -3.56
C LEU A 205 -7.29 -23.84 -3.93
N GLY A 206 -6.04 -23.52 -3.55
CA GLY A 206 -4.90 -24.41 -3.78
C GLY A 206 -5.07 -25.80 -3.17
N GLN A 207 -5.67 -25.90 -1.98
CA GLN A 207 -5.97 -27.20 -1.35
C GLN A 207 -7.08 -27.97 -2.09
N PHE A 208 -8.06 -27.28 -2.67
CA PHE A 208 -9.03 -27.91 -3.57
C PHE A 208 -8.36 -28.44 -4.85
N VAL A 209 -7.50 -27.64 -5.49
CA VAL A 209 -6.74 -28.06 -6.69
C VAL A 209 -5.85 -29.27 -6.37
N MET A 210 -5.19 -29.28 -5.20
CA MET A 210 -4.40 -30.44 -4.74
C MET A 210 -5.23 -31.71 -4.62
N ARG A 211 -6.51 -31.60 -4.27
CA ARG A 211 -7.42 -32.75 -4.14
C ARG A 211 -7.98 -33.21 -5.49
N GLN A 212 -8.40 -32.27 -6.33
CA GLN A 212 -9.11 -32.57 -7.58
C GLN A 212 -8.14 -32.88 -8.74
N GLN A 213 -6.99 -32.21 -8.80
CA GLN A 213 -6.07 -32.23 -9.94
C GLN A 213 -4.61 -32.59 -9.54
N PRO A 214 -4.37 -33.59 -8.68
CA PRO A 214 -3.02 -33.87 -8.15
C PRO A 214 -2.01 -34.25 -9.25
N ASP A 215 -2.45 -34.92 -10.31
CA ASP A 215 -1.59 -35.42 -11.39
C ASP A 215 -1.05 -34.30 -12.30
N HIS A 216 -1.58 -33.08 -12.20
CA HIS A 216 -1.18 -31.92 -13.00
C HIS A 216 -0.41 -30.87 -12.19
N LEU A 217 -0.12 -31.15 -10.92
CA LEU A 217 0.62 -30.27 -10.03
C LEU A 217 2.05 -30.78 -9.81
N ARG A 218 3.02 -29.98 -10.25
CA ARG A 218 4.44 -30.22 -9.98
C ARG A 218 4.84 -29.76 -8.57
N SER A 219 4.35 -28.60 -8.15
CA SER A 219 4.58 -28.05 -6.81
C SER A 219 3.53 -27.00 -6.45
N VAL A 220 3.36 -26.76 -5.15
CA VAL A 220 2.37 -25.80 -4.61
C VAL A 220 3.04 -24.86 -3.62
N ILE A 221 2.69 -23.57 -3.69
CA ILE A 221 3.09 -22.54 -2.74
C ILE A 221 1.81 -21.96 -2.13
N LEU A 222 1.65 -22.08 -0.82
CA LEU A 222 0.53 -21.55 -0.06
C LEU A 222 1.03 -20.42 0.85
N ASP A 223 0.66 -19.19 0.54
CA ASP A 223 1.10 -17.99 1.24
C ASP A 223 -0.03 -17.40 2.06
N ALA A 224 0.20 -17.14 3.35
CA ALA A 224 -0.84 -16.63 4.26
C ALA A 224 -2.04 -17.61 4.35
N VAL A 225 -1.76 -18.84 4.79
CA VAL A 225 -2.62 -20.04 4.66
C VAL A 225 -4.00 -19.92 5.34
N VAL A 226 -5.04 -20.29 4.61
CA VAL A 226 -6.41 -20.59 5.08
C VAL A 226 -6.64 -22.10 5.00
N PRO A 227 -6.65 -22.84 6.12
CA PRO A 227 -6.91 -24.28 6.12
C PRO A 227 -8.37 -24.61 5.79
N LEU A 228 -8.63 -25.72 5.10
CA LEU A 228 -10.00 -26.11 4.73
C LEU A 228 -10.94 -26.35 5.93
N ASP A 229 -10.41 -26.79 7.06
CA ASP A 229 -11.21 -27.01 8.27
C ASP A 229 -11.48 -25.71 9.06
N TYR A 230 -11.11 -24.54 8.52
CA TYR A 230 -11.03 -23.29 9.26
C TYR A 230 -12.18 -22.32 9.00
N ASN A 231 -12.92 -21.95 10.04
CA ASN A 231 -14.15 -21.18 9.86
C ASN A 231 -13.91 -19.67 9.77
N LEU A 232 -13.81 -19.16 8.55
CA LEU A 232 -13.61 -17.73 8.29
C LEU A 232 -14.70 -16.80 8.84
N LEU A 233 -15.85 -17.32 9.30
CA LEU A 233 -16.87 -16.49 9.99
C LEU A 233 -16.55 -16.24 11.46
N THR A 234 -15.95 -17.20 12.17
CA THR A 234 -15.73 -17.10 13.63
C THR A 234 -14.28 -16.84 14.01
N GLU A 235 -13.37 -17.18 13.10
CA GLU A 235 -11.95 -17.11 13.35
C GLU A 235 -11.29 -15.71 13.26
N PRO A 236 -11.86 -14.72 12.52
CA PRO A 236 -11.34 -13.36 12.54
C PRO A 236 -11.16 -12.78 13.95
N ALA A 237 -12.01 -13.16 14.92
CA ALA A 237 -11.87 -12.76 16.32
C ALA A 237 -10.52 -13.16 16.94
N PHE A 238 -10.05 -14.39 16.68
CA PHE A 238 -8.79 -14.89 17.23
C PHE A 238 -7.59 -14.24 16.53
N ALA A 239 -7.67 -14.03 15.21
CA ALA A 239 -6.63 -13.35 14.45
C ALA A 239 -6.46 -11.88 14.91
N LYS A 240 -7.58 -11.17 15.08
CA LYS A 240 -7.65 -9.79 15.61
C LYS A 240 -7.10 -9.68 17.03
N GLU A 241 -7.51 -10.56 17.95
CA GLU A 241 -6.99 -10.56 19.32
C GLU A 241 -5.47 -10.79 19.32
N ARG A 242 -5.01 -11.83 18.61
CA ARG A 242 -3.59 -12.19 18.52
C ARG A 242 -2.73 -11.02 18.03
N ILE A 243 -3.14 -10.36 16.93
CA ILE A 243 -2.35 -9.28 16.36
C ILE A 243 -2.38 -8.03 17.26
N ALA A 244 -3.53 -7.72 17.88
CA ALA A 244 -3.63 -6.64 18.85
C ALA A 244 -2.72 -6.89 20.07
N GLU A 245 -2.76 -8.08 20.66
CA GLU A 245 -1.87 -8.48 21.74
C GLU A 245 -0.41 -8.39 21.34
N LYS A 246 -0.06 -8.81 20.12
CA LYS A 246 1.31 -8.72 19.60
C LYS A 246 1.82 -7.29 19.61
N TYR A 247 1.11 -6.34 18.98
CA TYR A 247 1.49 -4.93 18.96
C TYR A 247 1.58 -4.31 20.36
N PHE A 248 0.58 -4.55 21.22
CA PHE A 248 0.53 -3.93 22.54
C PHE A 248 1.58 -4.52 23.50
N ASN A 249 1.77 -5.83 23.50
CA ASN A 249 2.76 -6.49 24.34
C ASN A 249 4.18 -6.16 23.89
N GLU A 250 4.46 -6.13 22.59
CA GLU A 250 5.77 -5.73 22.08
C GLU A 250 6.09 -4.27 22.45
N CYS A 251 5.13 -3.35 22.31
CA CYS A 251 5.37 -1.96 22.72
C CYS A 251 5.55 -1.84 24.24
N ALA A 252 4.78 -2.58 25.05
CA ALA A 252 4.92 -2.58 26.50
C ALA A 252 6.27 -3.15 26.97
N ASN A 253 6.79 -4.16 26.26
CA ASN A 253 8.06 -4.81 26.56
C ASN A 253 9.29 -4.05 25.99
N ASP A 254 9.11 -3.23 24.96
CA ASP A 254 10.14 -2.33 24.46
C ASP A 254 10.24 -1.06 25.33
N ALA A 255 11.40 -0.85 25.96
CA ALA A 255 11.58 0.26 26.89
C ALA A 255 11.42 1.65 26.25
N ARG A 256 11.72 1.80 24.96
CA ARG A 256 11.60 3.07 24.24
C ARG A 256 10.13 3.33 23.88
N CYS A 257 9.44 2.31 23.38
CA CYS A 257 8.02 2.36 23.02
C CYS A 257 7.16 2.60 24.26
N ASN A 258 7.33 1.81 25.32
CA ASN A 258 6.56 1.97 26.56
C ASN A 258 6.79 3.34 27.23
N ALA A 259 8.01 3.88 27.16
CA ALA A 259 8.28 5.23 27.67
C ALA A 259 7.60 6.32 26.84
N ALA A 260 7.51 6.14 25.52
CA ALA A 260 6.83 7.08 24.62
C ALA A 260 5.29 6.94 24.66
N PHE A 261 4.81 5.72 24.84
CA PHE A 261 3.41 5.31 24.71
C PHE A 261 2.95 4.44 25.89
N PRO A 262 3.00 4.95 27.13
CA PRO A 262 2.61 4.16 28.29
C PRO A 262 1.13 3.79 28.22
N ASN A 263 0.80 2.56 28.62
CA ASN A 263 -0.56 2.04 28.69
C ASN A 263 -1.32 2.10 27.35
N LEU A 264 -0.63 1.86 26.23
CA LEU A 264 -1.16 2.04 24.88
C LEU A 264 -2.48 1.31 24.63
N ALA A 265 -2.60 0.02 25.00
CA ALA A 265 -3.84 -0.76 24.82
C ALA A 265 -5.05 -0.12 25.52
N GLN A 266 -4.87 0.34 26.75
CA GLN A 266 -5.95 0.96 27.54
C GLN A 266 -6.35 2.32 26.96
N ARG A 267 -5.37 3.10 26.47
CA ARG A 267 -5.62 4.36 25.77
C ARG A 267 -6.32 4.15 24.44
N TYR A 268 -5.96 3.10 23.71
CA TYR A 268 -6.62 2.72 22.47
C TYR A 268 -8.10 2.42 22.70
N LEU A 269 -8.43 1.51 23.63
CA LEU A 269 -9.83 1.17 23.94
C LEU A 269 -10.62 2.42 24.39
N ALA A 270 -10.04 3.24 25.27
CA ALA A 270 -10.67 4.49 25.72
C ALA A 270 -10.86 5.51 24.58
N LEU A 271 -9.97 5.55 23.59
CA LEU A 271 -10.12 6.36 22.39
C LEU A 271 -11.30 5.87 21.54
N ILE A 272 -11.41 4.56 21.32
CA ILE A 272 -12.52 3.98 20.58
C ILE A 272 -13.86 4.31 21.27
N ASP A 273 -13.95 4.14 22.60
CA ASP A 273 -15.17 4.47 23.35
C ASP A 273 -15.54 5.96 23.22
N ARG A 274 -14.55 6.84 23.36
CA ARG A 274 -14.77 8.29 23.27
C ARG A 274 -15.28 8.71 21.89
N LEU A 275 -14.77 8.09 20.83
CA LEU A 275 -15.19 8.37 19.45
C LEU A 275 -16.54 7.73 19.11
N ASN A 276 -16.90 6.59 19.71
CA ASN A 276 -18.24 6.01 19.56
C ASN A 276 -19.30 6.87 20.26
N GLU A 277 -19.00 7.41 21.44
CA GLU A 277 -19.91 8.33 22.13
C GLU A 277 -20.00 9.70 21.43
N ASN A 278 -18.87 10.22 20.93
CA ASN A 278 -18.79 11.54 20.31
C ASN A 278 -17.92 11.48 19.03
N PRO A 279 -18.49 11.03 17.89
CA PRO A 279 -17.77 10.98 16.62
C PRO A 279 -17.24 12.36 16.22
N VAL A 280 -16.07 12.38 15.59
CA VAL A 280 -15.41 13.62 15.14
C VAL A 280 -15.49 13.74 13.63
N THR A 281 -15.79 14.93 13.12
CA THR A 281 -15.77 15.18 11.68
C THR A 281 -14.33 15.33 11.19
N VAL A 282 -13.95 14.60 10.15
CA VAL A 282 -12.65 14.71 9.49
C VAL A 282 -12.84 14.93 7.99
N THR A 283 -12.00 15.79 7.41
CA THR A 283 -11.94 16.01 5.97
C THR A 283 -11.08 14.94 5.31
N VAL A 284 -11.60 14.30 4.28
CA VAL A 284 -10.94 13.25 3.50
C VAL A 284 -10.93 13.66 2.04
N ALA A 285 -9.82 13.42 1.34
CA ALA A 285 -9.69 13.67 -0.09
C ALA A 285 -9.34 12.36 -0.80
N PRO A 286 -9.95 12.05 -1.96
CA PRO A 286 -9.49 10.94 -2.79
C PRO A 286 -8.01 11.12 -3.12
N MET A 287 -7.22 10.04 -3.07
CA MET A 287 -5.75 10.12 -3.20
C MET A 287 -5.27 10.86 -4.47
N LEU A 288 -5.99 10.68 -5.58
CA LEU A 288 -5.66 11.24 -6.89
C LEU A 288 -6.46 12.50 -7.25
N SER A 289 -7.33 12.98 -6.36
CA SER A 289 -8.13 14.19 -6.62
C SER A 289 -7.45 15.44 -6.08
N PHE A 290 -7.36 16.48 -6.92
CA PHE A 290 -6.76 17.77 -6.53
C PHE A 290 -7.79 18.75 -5.95
N THR A 291 -9.08 18.51 -6.17
CA THR A 291 -10.13 19.49 -5.89
C THR A 291 -11.22 18.99 -4.96
N GLU A 292 -11.47 17.69 -4.95
CA GLU A 292 -12.56 17.07 -4.20
C GLU A 292 -12.17 16.76 -2.76
N THR A 293 -13.11 16.99 -1.84
CA THR A 293 -12.98 16.68 -0.42
C THR A 293 -14.36 16.31 0.12
N HIS A 294 -14.38 15.38 1.06
CA HIS A 294 -15.56 14.87 1.74
C HIS A 294 -15.39 15.00 3.25
N GLU A 295 -16.49 15.22 3.96
CA GLU A 295 -16.49 15.20 5.43
C GLU A 295 -17.02 13.85 5.89
N ILE A 296 -16.26 13.16 6.74
CA ILE A 296 -16.60 11.84 7.28
C ILE A 296 -16.72 11.93 8.79
N GLN A 297 -17.74 11.29 9.36
CA GLN A 297 -17.89 11.13 10.81
C GLN A 297 -17.02 9.96 11.28
N LEU A 298 -15.86 10.27 11.86
CA LEU A 298 -14.97 9.27 12.43
C LEU A 298 -15.48 8.82 13.81
N SER A 299 -16.13 7.66 13.83
CA SER A 299 -16.46 6.91 15.04
C SER A 299 -15.28 6.06 15.50
N GLY A 300 -15.39 5.49 16.70
CA GLY A 300 -14.41 4.54 17.22
C GLY A 300 -14.39 3.27 16.39
N SER A 301 -15.55 2.70 16.08
CA SER A 301 -15.65 1.49 15.25
C SER A 301 -15.04 1.72 13.85
N LEU A 302 -15.27 2.89 13.23
CA LEU A 302 -14.64 3.21 11.96
C LEU A 302 -13.11 3.34 12.09
N LEU A 303 -12.60 3.97 13.16
CA LEU A 303 -11.16 4.03 13.42
C LEU A 303 -10.56 2.63 13.59
N GLU A 304 -11.23 1.75 14.33
CA GLU A 304 -10.81 0.37 14.56
C GLU A 304 -10.76 -0.42 13.25
N SER A 305 -11.83 -0.41 12.44
CA SER A 305 -11.87 -1.08 11.14
C SER A 305 -10.79 -0.56 10.19
N MET A 306 -10.58 0.76 10.13
CA MET A 306 -9.57 1.37 9.27
C MET A 306 -8.15 1.06 9.73
N LEU A 307 -7.90 1.06 11.04
CA LEU A 307 -6.58 0.70 11.59
C LEU A 307 -6.29 -0.77 11.34
N TYR A 308 -7.26 -1.66 11.57
CA TYR A 308 -7.12 -3.08 11.31
C TYR A 308 -6.88 -3.36 9.82
N GLY A 309 -7.65 -2.75 8.92
CA GLY A 309 -7.46 -2.87 7.47
C GLY A 309 -6.07 -2.38 7.03
N SER A 310 -5.49 -1.38 7.71
CA SER A 310 -4.14 -0.90 7.41
C SER A 310 -3.04 -1.92 7.70
N LEU A 311 -3.30 -2.91 8.58
CA LEU A 311 -2.34 -3.97 8.92
C LEU A 311 -2.07 -4.95 7.77
N TYR A 312 -2.81 -4.85 6.66
CA TYR A 312 -2.50 -5.54 5.40
C TYR A 312 -1.32 -4.92 4.64
N SER A 313 -0.90 -3.72 5.02
CA SER A 313 0.20 -2.97 4.40
C SER A 313 1.29 -2.70 5.41
N ASP A 314 2.50 -2.38 4.93
CA ASP A 314 3.70 -2.15 5.75
C ASP A 314 3.57 -0.90 6.61
N VAL A 315 2.79 -0.96 7.69
CA VAL A 315 2.52 0.13 8.65
C VAL A 315 2.97 -0.24 10.07
N HIS A 316 3.61 -1.40 10.24
CA HIS A 316 3.99 -1.97 11.52
C HIS A 316 4.69 -0.96 12.45
N ASP A 317 5.67 -0.24 11.92
CA ASP A 317 6.52 0.66 12.69
C ASP A 317 5.79 1.89 13.26
N VAL A 318 4.65 2.29 12.67
CA VAL A 318 3.91 3.52 13.02
C VAL A 318 2.65 3.30 13.83
N ILE A 319 2.17 2.06 14.01
CA ILE A 319 0.89 1.79 14.71
C ILE A 319 0.79 2.47 16.10
N PRO A 320 1.76 2.32 17.02
CA PRO A 320 1.71 3.02 18.31
C PRO A 320 1.64 4.54 18.20
N LEU A 321 2.33 5.10 17.20
CA LEU A 321 2.35 6.54 16.96
C LEU A 321 1.01 7.02 16.40
N ILE A 322 0.38 6.28 15.49
CA ILE A 322 -0.96 6.60 14.95
C ILE A 322 -1.98 6.63 16.09
N ILE A 323 -2.01 5.60 16.93
CA ILE A 323 -2.91 5.52 18.09
C ILE A 323 -2.66 6.69 19.05
N ASP A 324 -1.40 6.99 19.37
CA ASP A 324 -1.06 8.10 20.27
C ASP A 324 -1.47 9.48 19.71
N GLN A 325 -1.32 9.70 18.40
CA GLN A 325 -1.77 10.93 17.75
C GLN A 325 -3.29 11.05 17.77
N ALA A 326 -4.01 9.97 17.44
CA ALA A 326 -5.46 9.94 17.46
C ALA A 326 -6.01 10.16 18.88
N ASP A 327 -5.40 9.57 19.91
CA ASP A 327 -5.76 9.80 21.32
C ASP A 327 -5.56 11.27 21.76
N LYS A 328 -4.65 11.98 21.10
CA LYS A 328 -4.41 13.43 21.29
C LYS A 328 -5.28 14.32 20.38
N GLY A 329 -6.24 13.74 19.66
CA GLY A 329 -7.14 14.44 18.74
C GLY A 329 -6.53 14.79 17.38
N ASN A 330 -5.41 14.17 17.01
CA ASN A 330 -4.80 14.33 15.69
C ASN A 330 -5.09 13.10 14.82
N TYR A 331 -6.05 13.24 13.91
CA TYR A 331 -6.50 12.18 12.99
C TYR A 331 -5.89 12.28 11.59
N SER A 332 -4.85 13.10 11.38
CA SER A 332 -4.33 13.36 10.03
C SER A 332 -3.88 12.10 9.28
N TYR A 333 -3.27 11.12 9.96
CA TYR A 333 -2.92 9.85 9.30
C TYR A 333 -4.17 9.10 8.87
N VAL A 334 -5.16 9.00 9.76
CA VAL A 334 -6.44 8.34 9.49
C VAL A 334 -7.12 8.98 8.28
N SER A 335 -7.20 10.31 8.23
CA SER A 335 -7.87 11.03 7.15
C SER A 335 -7.09 11.05 5.82
N THR A 336 -5.77 10.96 5.86
CA THR A 336 -4.91 11.04 4.66
C THR A 336 -4.57 9.67 4.07
N ALA A 337 -4.45 8.65 4.92
CA ALA A 337 -3.94 7.33 4.54
C ALA A 337 -5.00 6.23 4.64
N LEU A 338 -5.89 6.27 5.64
CA LEU A 338 -6.78 5.15 5.91
C LEU A 338 -8.18 5.32 5.30
N LEU A 339 -8.83 6.47 5.55
CA LEU A 339 -10.18 6.76 5.06
C LEU A 339 -10.32 6.97 3.54
N PRO A 340 -9.30 7.40 2.77
CA PRO A 340 -9.48 7.58 1.32
C PRO A 340 -9.91 6.30 0.58
N SER A 341 -9.56 5.11 1.10
CA SER A 341 -9.95 3.82 0.52
C SER A 341 -11.47 3.64 0.40
N ILE A 342 -12.26 4.25 1.30
CA ILE A 342 -13.72 4.24 1.26
C ILE A 342 -14.25 4.92 -0.02
N LEU A 343 -13.49 5.87 -0.57
CA LEU A 343 -13.90 6.67 -1.73
C LEU A 343 -13.48 6.03 -3.06
N GLU A 344 -12.76 4.91 -3.05
CA GLU A 344 -12.22 4.27 -4.26
C GLU A 344 -13.22 3.29 -4.91
N GLU A 345 -12.95 2.90 -6.16
CA GLU A 345 -13.76 1.92 -6.89
C GLU A 345 -13.61 0.52 -6.27
N GLU A 346 -14.63 -0.33 -6.44
CA GLU A 346 -14.59 -1.73 -6.02
C GLU A 346 -13.43 -2.47 -6.68
N THR A 347 -12.53 -2.99 -5.86
CA THR A 347 -11.40 -3.84 -6.28
C THR A 347 -11.62 -5.33 -5.96
N MET A 348 -12.73 -5.63 -5.27
CA MET A 348 -13.14 -6.96 -4.83
C MET A 348 -14.53 -7.28 -5.37
N ALA A 349 -14.73 -8.47 -5.91
CA ALA A 349 -16.04 -8.99 -6.30
C ALA A 349 -16.80 -9.51 -5.07
N THR A 350 -17.48 -8.62 -4.36
CA THR A 350 -18.24 -8.94 -3.13
C THR A 350 -19.27 -10.06 -3.34
N GLY A 351 -19.90 -10.14 -4.51
CA GLY A 351 -20.83 -11.24 -4.80
C GLY A 351 -20.11 -12.59 -4.86
N MET A 352 -18.92 -12.65 -5.47
CA MET A 352 -18.08 -13.86 -5.47
C MET A 352 -17.61 -14.20 -4.05
N HIS A 353 -17.26 -13.18 -3.25
CA HIS A 353 -16.94 -13.37 -1.84
C HIS A 353 -18.09 -14.06 -1.09
N MET A 354 -19.30 -13.52 -1.23
CA MET A 354 -20.47 -14.06 -0.55
C MET A 354 -20.83 -15.46 -1.04
N THR A 355 -20.81 -15.76 -2.34
CA THR A 355 -21.17 -17.12 -2.82
C THR A 355 -20.25 -18.19 -2.26
N VAL A 356 -18.93 -17.92 -2.24
CA VAL A 356 -17.93 -18.84 -1.67
C VAL A 356 -18.15 -19.02 -0.18
N MET A 357 -18.20 -17.92 0.58
CA MET A 357 -18.40 -17.95 2.04
C MET A 357 -19.70 -18.68 2.41
N CYS A 358 -20.77 -18.47 1.65
CA CYS A 358 -22.04 -19.13 1.90
C CYS A 358 -22.02 -20.62 1.54
N ALA A 359 -21.42 -21.02 0.40
CA ALA A 359 -21.30 -22.42 0.03
C ALA A 359 -20.47 -23.22 1.06
N GLU A 360 -19.43 -22.61 1.60
CA GLU A 360 -18.47 -23.30 2.45
C GLU A 360 -18.81 -23.19 3.93
N ARG A 361 -19.34 -22.05 4.39
CA ARG A 361 -19.54 -21.73 5.81
C ARG A 361 -20.96 -21.30 6.19
N GLY A 362 -21.90 -21.31 5.24
CA GLY A 362 -23.26 -20.77 5.44
C GLY A 362 -24.15 -21.46 6.49
N ASP A 363 -23.72 -22.60 7.04
CA ASP A 363 -24.40 -23.32 8.13
C ASP A 363 -23.68 -23.22 9.48
N THR A 364 -22.65 -22.36 9.57
CA THR A 364 -21.92 -22.11 10.81
C THR A 364 -22.88 -21.70 11.92
N ASP A 365 -22.66 -22.21 13.13
CA ASP A 365 -23.31 -21.74 14.35
C ASP A 365 -22.30 -20.93 15.19
N PRO A 366 -22.33 -19.58 15.11
CA PRO A 366 -21.40 -18.72 15.85
C PRO A 366 -21.50 -18.89 17.37
N SER A 367 -22.62 -19.41 17.88
CA SER A 367 -22.80 -19.64 19.33
C SER A 367 -21.95 -20.79 19.87
N THR A 368 -21.39 -21.62 18.98
CA THR A 368 -20.51 -22.74 19.34
C THR A 368 -19.03 -22.35 19.40
N ALA A 369 -18.66 -21.17 18.89
CA ALA A 369 -17.28 -20.68 18.93
C ALA A 369 -16.85 -20.29 20.36
N ASP A 370 -15.62 -20.65 20.72
CA ASP A 370 -15.07 -20.39 22.06
C ASP A 370 -14.34 -19.05 22.14
N TYR A 371 -15.10 -18.00 22.45
CA TYR A 371 -14.55 -16.65 22.64
C TYR A 371 -13.96 -16.41 24.05
N SER A 372 -13.78 -17.43 24.89
CA SER A 372 -13.39 -17.23 26.30
C SER A 372 -12.04 -16.55 26.51
N ASN A 373 -11.14 -16.61 25.53
CA ASN A 373 -9.83 -15.98 25.55
C ASN A 373 -9.73 -14.73 24.65
N ILE A 374 -10.87 -14.23 24.16
CA ILE A 374 -10.95 -13.04 23.31
C ILE A 374 -11.50 -11.88 24.14
N ASN A 375 -11.07 -10.65 23.83
CA ASN A 375 -11.65 -9.46 24.41
C ASN A 375 -13.18 -9.46 24.20
N GLU A 376 -13.96 -9.27 25.28
CA GLU A 376 -15.43 -9.38 25.24
C GLU A 376 -16.07 -8.48 24.19
N ARG A 377 -15.54 -7.26 24.00
CA ARG A 377 -16.02 -6.32 22.98
C ARG A 377 -15.77 -6.86 21.57
N LEU A 378 -14.56 -7.34 21.31
CA LEU A 378 -14.21 -7.92 20.01
C LEU A 378 -15.09 -9.14 19.74
N ALA A 379 -15.23 -10.04 20.72
CA ALA A 379 -16.09 -11.21 20.61
C ALA A 379 -17.57 -10.88 20.32
N GLU A 380 -18.10 -9.79 20.88
CA GLU A 380 -19.46 -9.32 20.60
C GLU A 380 -19.59 -8.82 19.15
N ILE A 381 -18.64 -8.00 18.69
CA ILE A 381 -18.61 -7.46 17.32
C ILE A 381 -18.50 -8.60 16.30
N GLU A 382 -17.51 -9.48 16.43
CA GLU A 382 -17.29 -10.55 15.44
C GLU A 382 -18.44 -11.56 15.42
N ARG A 383 -19.12 -11.78 16.56
CA ARG A 383 -20.33 -12.60 16.58
C ARG A 383 -21.47 -11.93 15.82
N ALA A 384 -21.67 -10.63 16.00
CA ALA A 384 -22.69 -9.88 15.27
C ALA A 384 -22.42 -9.88 13.76
N ASP A 385 -21.16 -9.70 13.36
CA ASP A 385 -20.72 -9.76 11.96
C ASP A 385 -20.99 -11.16 11.37
N ALA A 386 -20.60 -12.23 12.08
CA ALA A 386 -20.89 -13.60 11.66
C ALA A 386 -22.40 -13.88 11.53
N GLU A 387 -23.22 -13.39 12.47
CA GLU A 387 -24.67 -13.51 12.42
C GLU A 387 -25.28 -12.78 11.21
N MET A 388 -24.75 -11.60 10.87
CA MET A 388 -25.13 -10.84 9.69
C MET A 388 -24.75 -11.56 8.39
N GLU A 389 -23.51 -12.04 8.26
CA GLU A 389 -23.07 -12.82 7.10
C GLU A 389 -23.91 -14.08 6.91
N LEU A 390 -24.23 -14.80 7.98
CA LEU A 390 -25.13 -15.95 7.91
C LEU A 390 -26.56 -15.56 7.52
N ALA A 391 -27.02 -14.37 7.89
CA ALA A 391 -28.31 -13.86 7.43
C ALA A 391 -28.31 -13.57 5.92
N ILE A 392 -27.19 -13.06 5.39
CA ILE A 392 -26.96 -12.91 3.96
C ILE A 392 -26.95 -14.29 3.28
N CYS A 393 -26.23 -15.27 3.83
CA CYS A 393 -26.18 -16.61 3.24
C CYS A 393 -27.54 -17.30 3.18
N ARG A 394 -28.35 -17.18 4.24
CA ARG A 394 -29.71 -17.73 4.26
C ARG A 394 -30.62 -17.11 3.20
N SER A 395 -30.39 -15.87 2.81
CA SER A 395 -31.23 -15.17 1.83
C SER A 395 -30.79 -15.41 0.38
N TRP A 396 -29.49 -15.61 0.14
CA TRP A 396 -28.95 -15.90 -1.20
C TRP A 396 -29.27 -17.33 -1.67
N GLY A 397 -29.59 -18.24 -0.76
CA GLY A 397 -30.05 -19.59 -1.11
C GLY A 397 -28.96 -20.45 -1.78
N ILE A 398 -27.71 -20.19 -1.44
CA ILE A 398 -26.53 -20.92 -1.95
C ILE A 398 -26.53 -22.35 -1.42
N GLU A 399 -26.31 -23.32 -2.30
CA GLU A 399 -26.13 -24.72 -1.93
C GLU A 399 -24.80 -24.91 -1.20
N LEU A 400 -24.85 -25.60 -0.05
CA LEU A 400 -23.67 -25.91 0.75
C LEU A 400 -22.81 -26.97 0.07
N LEU A 401 -21.49 -26.82 0.14
CA LEU A 401 -20.58 -27.90 -0.22
C LEU A 401 -20.72 -29.08 0.76
N PRO A 402 -20.49 -30.32 0.28
CA PRO A 402 -20.30 -31.46 1.17
C PRO A 402 -19.23 -31.16 2.21
N ARG A 403 -19.52 -31.41 3.49
CA ARG A 403 -18.57 -31.16 4.59
C ARG A 403 -17.24 -31.92 4.42
N THR A 404 -17.27 -33.06 3.74
CA THR A 404 -16.08 -33.86 3.39
C THR A 404 -15.11 -33.11 2.47
N ASP A 405 -15.59 -32.14 1.70
CA ASP A 405 -14.75 -31.36 0.80
C ASP A 405 -13.92 -30.34 1.57
N LEU A 406 -14.32 -30.04 2.82
CA LEU A 406 -13.62 -29.16 3.75
C LEU A 406 -12.73 -29.93 4.74
N ASP A 407 -12.64 -31.26 4.64
CA ASP A 407 -11.65 -32.02 5.41
C ASP A 407 -10.22 -31.56 5.05
N PRO A 408 -9.24 -31.62 5.97
CA PRO A 408 -7.86 -31.28 5.65
C PRO A 408 -7.33 -32.07 4.45
N VAL A 409 -6.66 -31.39 3.51
CA VAL A 409 -6.08 -32.05 2.34
C VAL A 409 -4.91 -32.95 2.75
N VAL A 410 -4.84 -34.16 2.17
CA VAL A 410 -3.71 -35.08 2.31
C VAL A 410 -3.01 -35.18 0.97
N SER A 411 -1.71 -34.89 0.93
CA SER A 411 -0.96 -34.84 -0.33
C SER A 411 0.53 -35.10 -0.13
N ASP A 412 1.17 -35.67 -1.15
CA ASP A 412 2.62 -35.80 -1.29
C ASP A 412 3.21 -34.81 -2.30
N ILE A 413 2.42 -33.89 -2.84
CA ILE A 413 2.91 -32.83 -3.72
C ILE A 413 3.88 -31.94 -2.93
N PRO A 414 5.07 -31.64 -3.46
CA PRO A 414 6.00 -30.71 -2.84
C PRO A 414 5.32 -29.36 -2.58
N THR A 415 5.28 -28.95 -1.32
CA THR A 415 4.52 -27.79 -0.85
C THR A 415 5.40 -26.83 -0.06
N LEU A 416 5.38 -25.55 -0.40
CA LEU A 416 5.98 -24.46 0.36
C LEU A 416 4.89 -23.65 1.04
N LEU A 417 4.98 -23.50 2.37
CA LEU A 417 4.11 -22.64 3.15
C LEU A 417 4.85 -21.34 3.49
N PHE A 418 4.22 -20.20 3.23
CA PHE A 418 4.68 -18.88 3.66
C PHE A 418 3.74 -18.30 4.72
N SER A 419 4.32 -17.64 5.72
CA SER A 419 3.56 -16.93 6.74
C SER A 419 4.28 -15.69 7.22
N GLY A 420 3.54 -14.62 7.46
CA GLY A 420 4.01 -13.45 8.19
C GLY A 420 3.67 -13.56 9.67
N ASP A 421 4.61 -13.25 10.57
CA ASP A 421 4.31 -13.23 12.01
C ASP A 421 3.36 -12.06 12.40
N TYR A 422 3.36 -10.99 11.60
CA TYR A 422 2.43 -9.86 11.73
C TYR A 422 1.17 -9.97 10.85
N ASP A 423 0.96 -11.11 10.19
CA ASP A 423 -0.25 -11.32 9.39
C ASP A 423 -1.52 -11.16 10.26
N PRO A 424 -2.36 -10.13 10.04
CA PRO A 424 -3.52 -9.87 10.87
C PRO A 424 -4.66 -10.88 10.64
N ILE A 425 -4.60 -11.71 9.60
CA ILE A 425 -5.72 -12.54 9.12
C ILE A 425 -5.41 -14.03 9.22
N THR A 426 -4.28 -14.45 8.66
CA THR A 426 -3.89 -15.86 8.51
C THR A 426 -2.52 -16.10 9.14
N PRO A 427 -2.45 -16.04 10.49
CA PRO A 427 -1.20 -16.15 11.20
C PRO A 427 -0.54 -17.52 11.03
N PRO A 428 0.77 -17.67 11.38
CA PRO A 428 1.54 -18.89 11.09
C PRO A 428 0.94 -20.19 11.63
N GLN A 429 0.16 -20.11 12.71
CA GLN A 429 -0.53 -21.27 13.30
C GLN A 429 -1.50 -21.96 12.33
N TYR A 430 -1.98 -21.24 11.32
CA TYR A 430 -2.88 -21.82 10.33
C TYR A 430 -2.12 -22.71 9.35
N ALA A 431 -0.95 -22.25 8.88
CA ALA A 431 -0.04 -23.07 8.07
C ALA A 431 0.42 -24.33 8.81
N GLU A 432 0.65 -24.24 10.13
CA GLU A 432 1.05 -25.37 10.96
C GLU A 432 0.03 -26.52 10.97
N LYS A 433 -1.27 -26.23 10.73
CA LYS A 433 -2.33 -27.26 10.64
C LYS A 433 -2.17 -28.19 9.43
N LEU A 434 -1.51 -27.74 8.37
CA LEU A 434 -1.29 -28.55 7.16
C LEU A 434 -0.08 -29.49 7.29
N LEU A 435 0.85 -29.20 8.22
CA LEU A 435 2.09 -29.98 8.37
C LEU A 435 1.87 -31.50 8.57
N PRO A 436 0.85 -31.96 9.33
CA PRO A 436 0.64 -33.39 9.53
C PRO A 436 0.09 -34.13 8.31
N THR A 437 -0.53 -33.43 7.35
CA THR A 437 -1.22 -34.04 6.20
C THR A 437 -0.47 -33.88 4.89
N LEU A 438 0.56 -33.02 4.85
CA LEU A 438 1.44 -32.82 3.71
C LEU A 438 2.78 -33.54 3.90
N ALA A 439 3.08 -34.53 3.07
CA ALA A 439 4.28 -35.37 3.25
C ALA A 439 5.59 -34.65 2.87
N ASN A 440 5.54 -33.73 1.90
CA ASN A 440 6.69 -33.01 1.36
C ASN A 440 6.51 -31.50 1.56
N VAL A 441 6.51 -31.05 2.81
CA VAL A 441 6.20 -29.66 3.17
C VAL A 441 7.40 -28.93 3.79
N GLN A 442 7.58 -27.67 3.40
CA GLN A 442 8.54 -26.74 4.00
C GLN A 442 7.79 -25.47 4.41
N HIS A 443 8.04 -24.94 5.61
CA HIS A 443 7.36 -23.74 6.13
C HIS A 443 8.38 -22.65 6.44
N VAL A 444 8.20 -21.48 5.81
CA VAL A 444 9.01 -20.28 6.04
C VAL A 444 8.15 -19.22 6.71
N ILE A 445 8.58 -18.79 7.89
CA ILE A 445 7.95 -17.71 8.64
C ILE A 445 8.82 -16.46 8.53
N PHE A 446 8.24 -15.37 8.08
CA PHE A 446 8.86 -14.05 8.01
C PHE A 446 8.51 -13.30 9.31
N PRO A 447 9.48 -13.04 10.22
CA PRO A 447 9.21 -12.40 11.51
C PRO A 447 8.66 -10.97 11.37
N SER A 448 9.01 -10.27 10.30
CA SER A 448 8.45 -8.95 9.95
C SER A 448 7.41 -9.03 8.84
N GLY A 449 7.02 -10.24 8.42
CA GLY A 449 6.09 -10.43 7.31
C GLY A 449 4.67 -10.14 7.74
N GLU A 450 3.89 -9.59 6.82
CA GLU A 450 2.48 -9.24 7.00
C GLU A 450 1.59 -10.23 6.24
N HIS A 451 0.46 -9.80 5.66
CA HIS A 451 -0.41 -10.67 4.89
C HIS A 451 0.13 -10.89 3.47
N GLY A 452 0.62 -12.11 3.19
CA GLY A 452 1.26 -12.47 1.93
C GLY A 452 2.73 -12.03 1.83
N GLN A 453 3.60 -12.91 1.34
CA GLN A 453 5.05 -12.73 1.28
C GLN A 453 5.61 -12.74 -0.14
N ALA A 454 4.97 -13.39 -1.11
CA ALA A 454 5.46 -13.37 -2.48
C ALA A 454 5.42 -11.96 -3.07
N VAL A 455 6.36 -11.64 -3.96
CA VAL A 455 6.43 -10.35 -4.66
C VAL A 455 6.76 -9.15 -3.74
N THR A 456 6.78 -9.33 -2.42
CA THR A 456 7.05 -8.24 -1.45
C THR A 456 8.54 -7.96 -1.25
N SER A 457 9.42 -8.95 -1.46
CA SER A 457 10.85 -8.79 -1.22
C SER A 457 11.73 -9.61 -2.16
N PRO A 458 12.99 -9.20 -2.40
CA PRO A 458 13.97 -10.04 -3.10
C PRO A 458 14.19 -11.40 -2.41
N CYS A 459 14.04 -11.47 -1.08
CA CYS A 459 14.22 -12.69 -0.32
C CYS A 459 13.12 -13.72 -0.64
N SER A 460 11.85 -13.33 -0.51
CA SER A 460 10.73 -14.22 -0.81
C SER A 460 10.73 -14.68 -2.26
N ASN A 461 11.05 -13.78 -3.20
CA ASN A 461 11.21 -14.14 -4.62
C ASN A 461 12.34 -15.14 -4.86
N SER A 462 13.49 -14.98 -4.20
CA SER A 462 14.60 -15.93 -4.29
C SER A 462 14.23 -17.30 -3.73
N ILE A 463 13.47 -17.33 -2.63
CA ILE A 463 12.99 -18.56 -2.00
C ILE A 463 12.02 -19.29 -2.95
N ILE A 464 11.05 -18.56 -3.53
CA ILE A 464 10.12 -19.12 -4.52
C ILE A 464 10.89 -19.70 -5.71
N SER A 465 11.82 -18.95 -6.30
CA SER A 465 12.62 -19.44 -7.43
C SER A 465 13.39 -20.71 -7.07
N SER A 466 14.04 -20.75 -5.90
CA SER A 466 14.81 -21.91 -5.44
C SER A 466 13.93 -23.13 -5.21
N PHE A 467 12.74 -22.93 -4.63
CA PHE A 467 11.76 -23.99 -4.42
C PHE A 467 11.26 -24.53 -5.76
N LEU A 468 10.89 -23.66 -6.71
CA LEU A 468 10.42 -24.08 -8.02
C LEU A 468 11.50 -24.82 -8.83
N ASP A 469 12.77 -24.45 -8.69
CA ASP A 469 13.87 -25.16 -9.35
C ASP A 469 14.13 -26.55 -8.76
N ASN A 470 13.95 -26.73 -7.44
CA ASN A 470 14.09 -28.04 -6.77
C ASN A 470 13.09 -28.22 -5.61
N PRO A 471 11.82 -28.59 -5.89
CA PRO A 471 10.75 -28.57 -4.89
C PRO A 471 10.92 -29.55 -3.73
N THR A 472 11.70 -30.62 -3.94
CA THR A 472 12.00 -31.64 -2.93
C THR A 472 13.34 -31.42 -2.21
N GLY A 473 14.10 -30.40 -2.62
CA GLY A 473 15.38 -30.06 -2.01
C GLY A 473 15.24 -29.24 -0.73
N GLU A 474 16.32 -29.19 0.05
CA GLU A 474 16.41 -28.25 1.17
C GLU A 474 16.43 -26.80 0.68
N LEU A 475 15.62 -25.96 1.31
CA LEU A 475 15.48 -24.55 0.99
C LEU A 475 16.36 -23.67 1.91
N ASP A 476 17.18 -22.79 1.32
CA ASP A 476 17.85 -21.72 2.08
C ASP A 476 16.90 -20.52 2.25
N ALA A 477 16.26 -20.46 3.41
CA ALA A 477 15.38 -19.37 3.80
C ALA A 477 16.03 -18.40 4.81
N SER A 478 17.36 -18.41 4.94
CA SER A 478 18.06 -17.62 5.97
C SER A 478 17.84 -16.12 5.87
N CYS A 479 17.58 -15.59 4.66
CA CYS A 479 17.25 -14.17 4.46
C CYS A 479 15.92 -13.75 5.09
N ALA A 480 15.00 -14.69 5.36
CA ALA A 480 13.69 -14.40 5.93
C ALA A 480 13.76 -14.05 7.42
N ALA A 481 14.85 -14.42 8.12
CA ALA A 481 15.02 -14.24 9.56
C ALA A 481 15.29 -12.77 10.00
N THR A 482 14.86 -11.79 9.21
CA THR A 482 15.02 -10.37 9.53
C THR A 482 14.01 -9.98 10.61
N PRO A 483 14.45 -9.44 11.77
CA PRO A 483 13.52 -9.01 12.81
C PRO A 483 12.73 -7.77 12.35
N PRO A 484 11.51 -7.56 12.87
CA PRO A 484 10.72 -6.37 12.59
C PRO A 484 11.47 -5.10 13.00
N ALA A 485 11.23 -4.00 12.26
CA ALA A 485 11.70 -2.70 12.66
C ALA A 485 11.05 -2.29 13.99
N GLY A 486 11.82 -1.74 14.93
CA GLY A 486 11.25 -1.28 16.19
C GLY A 486 10.32 -0.08 15.98
N PHE A 487 9.25 0.02 16.78
CA PHE A 487 8.26 1.09 16.70
C PHE A 487 8.88 2.49 16.70
N LEU A 488 8.37 3.35 15.81
CA LEU A 488 8.70 4.76 15.75
C LEU A 488 8.09 5.49 16.95
N THR A 489 8.90 6.32 17.58
CA THR A 489 8.48 7.18 18.69
C THR A 489 8.53 8.66 18.30
N PRO A 490 7.94 9.58 19.10
CA PRO A 490 8.07 11.01 18.86
C PRO A 490 9.53 11.52 18.84
N ALA A 491 10.49 10.76 19.38
CA ALA A 491 11.90 11.09 19.31
C ALA A 491 12.53 10.78 17.95
N ASP A 492 11.98 9.81 17.22
CA ASP A 492 12.51 9.33 15.94
C ASP A 492 12.08 10.21 14.77
N VAL A 493 11.11 11.11 14.98
CA VAL A 493 10.45 11.89 13.93
C VAL A 493 10.49 13.40 14.20
N ILE A 494 10.46 14.20 13.13
CA ILE A 494 10.24 15.64 13.17
C ILE A 494 8.90 15.91 12.49
N ALA A 495 7.91 16.30 13.28
CA ALA A 495 6.62 16.67 12.75
C ALA A 495 6.71 18.02 12.03
N LEU A 496 6.14 18.09 10.82
CA LEU A 496 5.99 19.30 10.02
C LEU A 496 4.50 19.68 10.00
N PRO A 497 4.01 20.53 10.93
CA PRO A 497 2.57 20.78 11.09
C PRO A 497 1.88 21.26 9.81
N HIS A 498 2.53 22.12 9.03
CA HIS A 498 1.97 22.66 7.79
C HIS A 498 1.92 21.63 6.67
N LEU A 499 2.94 20.77 6.56
CA LEU A 499 2.90 19.63 5.64
C LEU A 499 1.76 18.69 6.02
N ARG A 500 1.65 18.36 7.30
CA ARG A 500 0.58 17.50 7.83
C ARG A 500 -0.81 18.07 7.56
N GLN A 501 -1.01 19.36 7.81
CA GLN A 501 -2.28 20.04 7.53
C GLN A 501 -2.60 20.05 6.03
N ALA A 502 -1.60 20.31 5.19
CA ALA A 502 -1.77 20.30 3.75
C ALA A 502 -2.16 18.91 3.23
N LEU A 503 -1.50 17.86 3.73
CA LEU A 503 -1.82 16.47 3.42
C LEU A 503 -3.22 16.10 3.89
N ALA A 504 -3.58 16.40 5.15
CA ALA A 504 -4.91 16.13 5.67
C ALA A 504 -6.03 16.83 4.89
N ALA A 505 -5.76 18.03 4.34
CA ALA A 505 -6.76 18.79 3.59
C ALA A 505 -6.92 18.35 2.13
N ARG A 506 -5.89 17.74 1.51
CA ARG A 506 -5.83 17.52 0.05
C ARG A 506 -5.19 16.18 -0.37
N GLY A 507 -5.03 15.24 0.56
CA GLY A 507 -4.27 14.01 0.28
C GLY A 507 -2.87 14.32 -0.24
N PHE A 508 -2.39 13.54 -1.20
CA PHE A 508 -1.08 13.76 -1.83
C PHE A 508 -0.94 15.12 -2.53
N ALA A 509 -2.04 15.72 -3.02
CA ALA A 509 -2.01 17.08 -3.57
C ALA A 509 -1.59 18.14 -2.52
N GLY A 510 -1.68 17.81 -1.23
CA GLY A 510 -1.14 18.61 -0.13
C GLY A 510 0.35 18.92 -0.26
N LEU A 511 1.14 18.05 -0.92
CA LEU A 511 2.56 18.32 -1.19
C LEU A 511 2.76 19.59 -2.04
N LEU A 512 1.86 19.86 -2.99
CA LEU A 512 1.91 21.06 -3.82
C LEU A 512 1.53 22.31 -3.02
N LEU A 513 0.55 22.21 -2.12
CA LEU A 513 0.20 23.30 -1.21
C LEU A 513 1.38 23.65 -0.29
N PHE A 514 1.99 22.62 0.31
CA PHE A 514 3.16 22.80 1.16
C PHE A 514 4.35 23.42 0.40
N ALA A 515 4.60 22.97 -0.84
CA ALA A 515 5.60 23.59 -1.70
C ALA A 515 5.29 25.08 -1.99
N GLY A 516 4.01 25.41 -2.18
CA GLY A 516 3.54 26.78 -2.34
C GLY A 516 3.82 27.68 -1.13
N GLU A 517 3.76 27.14 0.09
CA GLU A 517 4.09 27.87 1.32
C GLU A 517 5.59 28.14 1.48
N ILE A 518 6.44 27.27 0.93
CA ILE A 518 7.90 27.41 0.95
C ILE A 518 8.40 28.35 -0.16
N ALA A 519 7.68 28.46 -1.29
CA ALA A 519 8.08 29.22 -2.47
C ALA A 519 8.44 30.71 -2.19
N PRO A 520 7.75 31.46 -1.31
CA PRO A 520 8.17 32.82 -0.94
C PRO A 520 9.58 32.88 -0.35
N GLY A 521 9.99 31.88 0.44
CA GLY A 521 11.35 31.79 0.97
C GLY A 521 12.38 31.62 -0.15
N LEU A 522 12.07 30.82 -1.16
CA LEU A 522 12.93 30.64 -2.34
C LEU A 522 13.09 31.96 -3.10
N LEU A 523 11.98 32.68 -3.32
CA LEU A 523 11.99 34.00 -3.96
C LEU A 523 12.80 35.03 -3.17
N VAL A 524 12.68 35.05 -1.84
CA VAL A 524 13.52 35.91 -0.98
C VAL A 524 14.99 35.53 -1.09
N GLY A 525 15.32 34.23 -1.05
CA GLY A 525 16.70 33.76 -1.22
C GLY A 525 17.31 34.20 -2.56
N LEU A 526 16.57 34.04 -3.66
CA LEU A 526 16.97 34.52 -4.99
C LEU A 526 17.10 36.04 -5.05
N PHE A 527 16.19 36.78 -4.40
CA PHE A 527 16.28 38.23 -4.29
C PHE A 527 17.51 38.68 -3.49
N LEU A 528 17.85 38.00 -2.40
CA LEU A 528 19.08 38.24 -1.64
C LEU A 528 20.33 37.92 -2.48
N LEU A 529 20.32 36.87 -3.30
CA LEU A 529 21.41 36.54 -4.23
C LEU A 529 21.65 37.61 -5.32
N SER A 530 20.66 38.48 -5.59
CA SER A 530 20.84 39.60 -6.52
C SER A 530 22.00 40.54 -6.14
N VAL A 531 22.48 40.45 -4.89
CA VAL A 531 23.70 41.08 -4.41
C VAL A 531 24.91 40.79 -5.32
N ILE A 532 25.04 39.57 -5.85
CA ILE A 532 26.17 39.17 -6.70
C ILE A 532 26.19 39.99 -7.99
N PRO A 533 25.17 39.93 -8.87
CA PRO A 533 25.18 40.70 -10.10
C PRO A 533 25.11 42.21 -9.84
N ILE A 534 24.34 42.67 -8.85
CA ILE A 534 24.13 44.12 -8.64
C ILE A 534 25.42 44.80 -8.14
N TYR A 535 26.12 44.22 -7.15
CA TYR A 535 27.40 44.80 -6.70
C TYR A 535 28.53 44.54 -7.70
N GLY A 536 28.52 43.41 -8.41
CA GLY A 536 29.48 43.12 -9.47
C GLY A 536 29.40 44.10 -10.64
N ILE A 537 28.19 44.39 -11.12
CA ILE A 537 27.93 45.38 -12.18
C ILE A 537 28.28 46.79 -11.68
N GLY A 538 27.87 47.16 -10.46
CA GLY A 538 28.20 48.46 -9.88
C GLY A 538 29.71 48.71 -9.78
N TRP A 539 30.48 47.68 -9.39
CA TRP A 539 31.94 47.74 -9.38
C TRP A 539 32.52 47.87 -10.80
N LEU A 540 32.01 47.08 -11.76
CA LEU A 540 32.48 47.12 -13.16
C LEU A 540 32.21 48.48 -13.81
N ILE A 541 31.00 49.02 -13.65
CA ILE A 541 30.62 50.37 -14.11
C ILE A 541 31.54 51.41 -13.46
N GLY A 542 31.75 51.34 -12.14
CA GLY A 542 32.66 52.25 -11.44
C GLY A 542 34.10 52.19 -11.96
N ARG A 543 34.58 50.99 -12.34
CA ARG A 543 35.90 50.78 -12.92
C ARG A 543 36.01 51.30 -14.36
N LEU A 544 34.95 51.15 -15.16
CA LEU A 544 34.91 51.60 -16.56
C LEU A 544 34.71 53.12 -16.68
N MET A 545 34.00 53.74 -15.74
CA MET A 545 33.69 55.17 -15.77
C MET A 545 34.78 56.08 -15.16
N HIS A 546 35.75 55.56 -14.40
CA HIS A 546 36.81 56.37 -13.78
C HIS A 546 38.23 56.12 -14.34
N HIS A 547 38.64 57.00 -15.26
CA HIS A 547 40.04 57.41 -15.38
C HIS A 547 40.40 58.32 -14.18
N HIS A 548 41.39 57.88 -13.38
CA HIS A 548 42.12 58.61 -12.34
C HIS A 548 41.34 59.19 -11.13
N ARG A 549 41.62 58.58 -9.95
CA ARG A 549 41.51 59.11 -8.57
C ARG A 549 40.11 59.57 -8.11
N ALA A 550 39.32 58.63 -7.62
CA ALA A 550 38.42 58.79 -6.48
C ALA A 550 38.09 57.38 -5.95
N GLU A 551 38.05 57.22 -4.62
CA GLU A 551 37.63 55.97 -3.98
C GLU A 551 36.28 55.51 -4.56
N ALA A 552 36.18 54.23 -4.96
CA ALA A 552 34.95 53.70 -5.52
C ALA A 552 33.76 54.04 -4.60
N PRO A 553 32.69 54.70 -5.10
CA PRO A 553 31.63 55.23 -4.25
C PRO A 553 30.95 54.07 -3.51
N GLY A 554 31.15 53.99 -2.20
CA GLY A 554 30.38 53.11 -1.31
C GLY A 554 31.12 51.94 -0.65
N TRP A 555 32.46 51.92 -0.64
CA TRP A 555 33.28 50.94 0.11
C TRP A 555 34.19 51.60 1.17
N THR A 556 33.75 52.72 1.74
CA THR A 556 34.57 53.64 2.56
C THR A 556 34.70 53.21 4.02
N ASN A 557 33.79 52.37 4.54
CA ASN A 557 33.81 51.88 5.92
C ASN A 557 33.63 50.34 5.98
N SER A 558 34.13 49.68 7.03
CA SER A 558 34.02 48.23 7.26
C SER A 558 32.59 47.71 7.08
N TRP A 559 31.59 48.40 7.60
CA TRP A 559 30.16 48.06 7.45
C TRP A 559 29.70 48.03 5.99
N SER A 560 30.16 48.98 5.16
CA SER A 560 29.83 49.02 3.74
C SER A 560 30.47 47.87 2.95
N ARG A 561 31.59 47.31 3.44
CA ARG A 561 32.25 46.16 2.84
C ARG A 561 31.59 44.84 3.23
N VAL A 562 31.09 44.77 4.46
CA VAL A 562 30.47 43.57 5.05
C VAL A 562 29.04 43.35 4.55
N ALA A 563 28.29 44.43 4.28
CA ALA A 563 26.89 44.37 3.81
C ALA A 563 26.59 43.33 2.70
N PRO A 564 27.29 43.32 1.54
CA PRO A 564 26.98 42.36 0.48
C PRO A 564 27.30 40.91 0.88
N TRP A 565 28.31 40.70 1.73
CA TRP A 565 28.64 39.36 2.22
C TRP A 565 27.60 38.85 3.23
N LEU A 566 27.01 39.71 4.05
CA LEU A 566 25.90 39.34 4.93
C LEU A 566 24.65 38.94 4.13
N ALA A 567 24.29 39.72 3.11
CA ALA A 567 23.16 39.37 2.24
C ALA A 567 23.40 38.07 1.46
N LEU A 568 24.62 37.87 0.95
CA LEU A 568 25.00 36.61 0.29
C LEU A 568 24.97 35.42 1.26
N ALA A 569 25.52 35.57 2.45
CA ALA A 569 25.48 34.52 3.47
C ALA A 569 24.03 34.18 3.85
N ALA A 570 23.18 35.20 4.06
CA ALA A 570 21.76 35.01 4.36
C ALA A 570 21.04 34.28 3.21
N ALA A 571 21.29 34.67 1.96
CA ALA A 571 20.79 33.98 0.77
C ALA A 571 21.19 32.50 0.75
N LEU A 572 22.48 32.21 0.90
CA LEU A 572 23.00 30.84 0.83
C LEU A 572 22.43 29.97 1.94
N VAL A 573 22.34 30.49 3.17
CA VAL A 573 21.76 29.76 4.32
C VAL A 573 20.26 29.47 4.08
N LEU A 574 19.49 30.45 3.62
CA LEU A 574 18.06 30.27 3.35
C LEU A 574 17.81 29.28 2.22
N LEU A 575 18.54 29.40 1.11
CA LEU A 575 18.41 28.51 -0.04
C LEU A 575 18.88 27.09 0.28
N ALA A 576 19.96 26.94 1.07
CA ALA A 576 20.40 25.65 1.55
C ALA A 576 19.35 24.99 2.44
N PHE A 577 18.74 25.73 3.37
CA PHE A 577 17.66 25.22 4.21
C PHE A 577 16.47 24.73 3.36
N ILE A 578 15.99 25.55 2.43
CA ILE A 578 14.86 25.20 1.56
C ILE A 578 15.18 23.98 0.71
N GLY A 579 16.37 23.95 0.07
CA GLY A 579 16.81 22.83 -0.74
C GLY A 579 16.91 21.53 0.06
N LEU A 580 17.47 21.58 1.27
CA LEU A 580 17.56 20.42 2.16
C LEU A 580 16.20 19.97 2.68
N LEU A 581 15.28 20.89 2.98
CA LEU A 581 13.92 20.56 3.40
C LEU A 581 13.16 19.83 2.29
N VAL A 582 13.18 20.38 1.06
CA VAL A 582 12.56 19.75 -0.11
C VAL A 582 13.18 18.38 -0.40
N PHE A 583 14.52 18.29 -0.37
CA PHE A 583 15.23 17.03 -0.54
C PHE A 583 14.82 16.01 0.52
N THR A 584 14.73 16.41 1.79
CA THR A 584 14.40 15.51 2.89
C THR A 584 12.97 15.01 2.78
N VAL A 585 12.02 15.87 2.44
CA VAL A 585 10.62 15.48 2.21
C VAL A 585 10.53 14.49 1.05
N GLY A 586 11.22 14.76 -0.06
CA GLY A 586 11.27 13.85 -1.22
C GLY A 586 11.97 12.51 -0.90
N ALA A 587 13.07 12.54 -0.16
CA ALA A 587 13.77 11.33 0.27
C ALA A 587 12.92 10.50 1.23
N THR A 588 12.15 11.15 2.11
CA THR A 588 11.21 10.47 3.02
C THR A 588 10.10 9.79 2.23
N LEU A 589 9.51 10.47 1.23
CA LEU A 589 8.51 9.88 0.33
C LEU A 589 9.00 8.59 -0.34
N MET A 590 10.28 8.52 -0.73
CA MET A 590 10.84 7.35 -1.39
C MET A 590 11.24 6.23 -0.42
N ALA A 591 11.55 6.56 0.84
CA ALA A 591 12.11 5.61 1.80
C ALA A 591 11.08 5.09 2.81
N ASN A 592 10.13 5.91 3.25
CA ASN A 592 9.08 5.55 4.19
C ASN A 592 7.87 6.47 3.97
N GLN A 593 6.89 5.99 3.19
CA GLN A 593 5.70 6.75 2.84
C GLN A 593 4.81 7.04 4.05
N ASN A 594 4.72 6.12 5.01
CA ASN A 594 3.91 6.30 6.23
C ASN A 594 4.39 7.49 7.05
N LEU A 595 5.71 7.66 7.17
CA LEU A 595 6.28 8.79 7.89
C LEU A 595 5.91 10.12 7.22
N LEU A 596 5.86 10.15 5.89
CA LEU A 596 5.40 11.32 5.16
C LEU A 596 3.89 11.55 5.34
N LEU A 597 3.07 10.50 5.34
CA LEU A 597 1.62 10.59 5.57
C LEU A 597 1.29 11.07 7.00
N LEU A 598 2.17 10.83 7.97
CA LEU A 598 2.14 11.48 9.29
C LEU A 598 2.49 12.99 9.25
N GLY A 599 2.89 13.50 8.09
CA GLY A 599 3.43 14.84 7.91
C GLY A 599 4.75 15.02 8.67
N ALA A 600 5.59 13.99 8.69
CA ALA A 600 6.85 13.99 9.42
C ALA A 600 8.04 13.56 8.54
N ILE A 601 9.24 13.85 9.04
CA ILE A 601 10.51 13.43 8.44
C ILE A 601 11.41 12.80 9.51
N PRO A 602 12.42 12.00 9.15
CA PRO A 602 13.29 11.36 10.14
C PRO A 602 14.05 12.37 11.01
N SER A 603 14.18 12.08 12.30
CA SER A 603 14.91 12.90 13.27
C SER A 603 16.40 13.08 12.95
N SER A 604 16.98 12.21 12.11
CA SER A 604 18.34 12.36 11.57
C SER A 604 18.55 13.68 10.83
N TRP A 605 17.47 14.33 10.37
CA TRP A 605 17.50 15.62 9.68
C TRP A 605 17.37 16.83 10.60
N ARG A 606 17.29 16.66 11.93
CA ARG A 606 17.06 17.77 12.89
C ARG A 606 18.08 18.90 12.77
N TRP A 607 19.31 18.59 12.35
CA TRP A 607 20.38 19.56 12.19
C TRP A 607 20.06 20.65 11.14
N ILE A 608 19.20 20.39 10.15
CA ILE A 608 18.86 21.40 9.12
C ILE A 608 18.10 22.57 9.72
N PHE A 609 17.38 22.36 10.83
CA PHE A 609 16.58 23.39 11.53
C PHE A 609 17.45 24.41 12.30
N ILE A 610 18.77 24.19 12.37
CA ILE A 610 19.74 25.21 12.81
C ILE A 610 19.87 26.34 11.77
N LEU A 611 19.68 26.05 10.48
CA LEU A 611 19.85 27.03 9.40
C LEU A 611 18.85 28.20 9.47
N PRO A 612 17.55 28.00 9.76
CA PRO A 612 16.60 29.08 10.07
C PRO A 612 17.06 30.01 11.19
N LEU A 613 17.65 29.46 12.27
CA LEU A 613 18.16 30.26 13.39
C LEU A 613 19.39 31.08 12.98
N LEU A 614 20.30 30.47 12.20
CA LEU A 614 21.43 31.17 11.61
C LEU A 614 21.00 32.27 10.64
N PHE A 615 19.97 32.01 9.83
CA PHE A 615 19.38 32.99 8.93
C PHE A 615 18.75 34.16 9.68
N ALA A 616 18.06 33.90 10.79
CA ALA A 616 17.51 34.93 11.66
C ALA A 616 18.63 35.80 12.27
N LEU A 617 19.71 35.18 12.73
CA LEU A 617 20.89 35.91 13.23
C LEU A 617 21.52 36.80 12.14
N LEU A 618 21.69 36.27 10.92
CA LEU A 618 22.20 37.05 9.78
C LEU A 618 21.28 38.22 9.43
N SER A 619 19.95 38.02 9.50
CA SER A 619 18.96 39.07 9.28
C SER A 619 19.05 40.18 10.33
N VAL A 620 19.30 39.85 11.60
CA VAL A 620 19.57 40.85 12.66
C VAL A 620 20.84 41.64 12.35
N LEU A 621 21.91 40.98 11.92
CA LEU A 621 23.15 41.66 11.50
C LEU A 621 22.93 42.55 10.28
N MET A 622 22.05 42.15 9.35
CA MET A 622 21.64 42.98 8.22
C MET A 622 20.89 44.24 8.68
N VAL A 623 20.02 44.15 9.70
CA VAL A 623 19.36 45.31 10.32
C VAL A 623 20.39 46.27 10.93
N VAL A 624 21.31 45.76 11.75
CA VAL A 624 22.38 46.57 12.37
C VAL A 624 23.20 47.28 11.29
N THR A 625 23.56 46.54 10.24
CA THR A 625 24.32 47.10 9.11
C THR A 625 23.51 48.16 8.35
N THR A 626 22.22 47.96 8.16
CA THR A 626 21.33 48.94 7.53
C THR A 626 21.28 50.24 8.33
N VAL A 627 21.11 50.17 9.65
CA VAL A 627 21.13 51.34 10.54
C VAL A 627 22.48 52.06 10.45
N ALA A 628 23.60 51.33 10.50
CA ALA A 628 24.94 51.90 10.38
C ALA A 628 25.18 52.58 9.02
N LEU A 629 24.68 52.00 7.92
CA LEU A 629 24.78 52.58 6.58
C LEU A 629 24.00 53.91 6.47
N TRP A 630 22.82 53.98 7.07
CA TRP A 630 22.01 55.20 7.09
C TRP A 630 22.61 56.29 7.97
N TRP A 631 23.01 55.94 9.20
CA TRP A 631 23.59 56.89 10.15
C TRP A 631 24.92 57.48 9.63
N GLY A 632 25.84 56.64 9.17
CA GLY A 632 27.14 57.09 8.71
C GLY A 632 27.18 57.57 7.26
N ASN A 633 26.03 57.58 6.56
CA ASN A 633 25.93 57.92 5.14
C ASN A 633 26.92 57.12 4.26
N HIS A 634 27.19 55.86 4.64
CA HIS A 634 28.34 55.07 4.15
C HIS A 634 28.17 54.46 2.75
N ARG A 635 27.14 54.86 1.99
CA ARG A 635 26.86 54.44 0.60
C ARG A 635 25.98 55.47 -0.13
N SER A 636 25.88 55.33 -1.45
CA SER A 636 24.91 56.10 -2.26
C SER A 636 23.48 55.90 -1.76
N LEU A 637 22.60 56.86 -2.02
CA LEU A 637 21.17 56.76 -1.68
C LEU A 637 20.56 55.47 -2.24
N ILE A 638 20.84 55.16 -3.51
CA ILE A 638 20.37 53.95 -4.20
C ILE A 638 20.90 52.69 -3.51
N GLY A 639 22.18 52.65 -3.14
CA GLY A 639 22.78 51.50 -2.46
C GLY A 639 22.21 51.26 -1.05
N ARG A 640 21.86 52.33 -0.33
CA ARG A 640 21.18 52.24 0.98
C ARG A 640 19.75 51.76 0.83
N LEU A 641 19.00 52.30 -0.12
CA LEU A 641 17.62 51.87 -0.40
C LEU A 641 17.58 50.40 -0.81
N TYR A 642 18.45 49.97 -1.73
CA TYR A 642 18.54 48.57 -2.15
C TYR A 642 18.87 47.63 -0.98
N TYR A 643 19.89 47.94 -0.17
CA TYR A 643 20.22 47.10 0.98
C TYR A 643 19.12 47.10 2.06
N THR A 644 18.38 48.19 2.20
CA THR A 644 17.18 48.26 3.06
C THR A 644 16.11 47.29 2.55
N LEU A 645 15.86 47.23 1.23
CA LEU A 645 14.92 46.27 0.65
C LEU A 645 15.35 44.81 0.87
N LEU A 646 16.64 44.50 0.70
CA LEU A 646 17.18 43.17 1.03
C LEU A 646 16.93 42.82 2.50
N THR A 647 17.17 43.77 3.40
CA THR A 647 16.97 43.58 4.84
C THR A 647 15.49 43.37 5.17
N LEU A 648 14.59 44.16 4.61
CA LEU A 648 13.14 43.98 4.80
C LEU A 648 12.66 42.62 4.25
N ALA A 649 13.16 42.19 3.08
CA ALA A 649 12.87 40.87 2.54
C ALA A 649 13.37 39.74 3.46
N SER A 650 14.59 39.88 4.02
CA SER A 650 15.12 38.91 4.98
C SER A 650 14.26 38.80 6.25
N LEU A 651 13.79 39.93 6.79
CA LEU A 651 12.88 39.96 7.94
C LEU A 651 11.52 39.33 7.63
N ALA A 652 11.00 39.55 6.41
CA ALA A 652 9.77 38.90 5.98
C ALA A 652 9.92 37.37 5.90
N ALA A 653 11.06 36.86 5.43
CA ALA A 653 11.37 35.43 5.45
C ALA A 653 11.54 34.87 6.87
N VAL A 654 12.19 35.61 7.78
CA VAL A 654 12.25 35.23 9.21
C VAL A 654 10.84 35.12 9.78
N TRP A 655 9.98 36.10 9.53
CA TRP A 655 8.59 36.05 9.98
C TRP A 655 7.83 34.86 9.39
N GLY A 656 8.02 34.57 8.09
CA GLY A 656 7.43 33.40 7.43
C GLY A 656 7.87 32.08 8.05
N LEU A 657 9.19 31.88 8.26
CA LEU A 657 9.74 30.70 8.91
C LEU A 657 9.22 30.54 10.36
N TRP A 658 9.01 31.64 11.08
CA TRP A 658 8.43 31.60 12.42
C TRP A 658 6.95 31.21 12.39
N ARG A 659 6.17 31.73 11.42
CA ARG A 659 4.75 31.38 11.23
C ARG A 659 4.57 29.90 10.85
N LEU A 660 5.53 29.35 10.11
CA LEU A 660 5.54 27.92 9.73
C LEU A 660 6.00 26.98 10.85
N ASP A 661 6.17 27.49 12.09
CA ASP A 661 6.71 26.77 13.26
C ASP A 661 8.13 26.17 13.06
N VAL A 662 8.80 26.50 11.96
CA VAL A 662 10.12 25.96 11.62
C VAL A 662 11.18 26.32 12.67
N MET A 663 11.09 27.50 13.28
CA MET A 663 12.03 27.93 14.32
C MET A 663 11.74 27.34 15.71
N ARG A 664 10.63 26.62 15.89
CA ARG A 664 10.30 25.94 17.15
C ARG A 664 10.78 24.49 17.18
N ILE A 665 11.14 23.95 16.01
CA ILE A 665 11.76 22.64 15.80
C ILE A 665 13.25 22.75 16.12
#